data_AF-A0A0E0JCH6-F1
#
_entry.id   AF-A0A0E0JCH6-F1
#
_cell.length_a   1.000
_cell.length_b   1.000
_cell.length_c   1.000
_cell.angle_alpha   90.00
_cell.angle_beta   90.00
_cell.angle_gamma   90.00
#
_symmetry.space_group_name_H-M   'P 1'
#
loop_
_entity.id
_entity.type
_entity.pdbx_description
1 polymer ?
#
loop_
_entity_poly.entity_id
_entity_poly.type
_entity_poly.pdbx_seq_one_letter_code
_entity_poly.pdbx_strand_id
1 'polypeptide(L)'
;MASSVPNGHGAATATGEGGTPPPPPPSSSSSLVFLGTGCSSAVPNARCLIQPPDPPCAVCSQSLSVAPELNPNYRCNTSLLIDYCQDENAHKYILIDVGKTFREQVLRWFVHHKIPCVDSIILTHEHADAILGLDDVRIVQSFSPTNDIEPTPIYLSQFAMDSIAQKFPYLVRKKLKEGEEVRRVAQLDWRVIESDLQIPFVTSGLEFVPLPVIHGEDYICLGFLFGRKSKVAYISDVSWFPPSTEHAISKSGGGQLDLLILDCLSRTLDAVKRICPKRALLIGMTDEMDHHKDNETLEEWSRREGIDVQLARDGSRVYIDLSGIFLSSYDGILLASTPSVVIFGGYESDRKWPEDAGECAGGGAGGGFLMKAVVGSGRQGRGTYLQNDLPNHFRIFSSPPDSVSVSPPLTDSSSSSPRSPAERREASSSPPMAASVPNGHSVAGEGGTPAPPPSSSSLVFLGTGCSSAVPNARCLIQPPDPPCAVCSQSLSVPPELNPNYRCNTSLLIDYCQDEVTHKYILIDVGKTFREQIILTHEHADAILGLDDVRIVQPFSPTNDIEPTPIYLSQFAMNSIAQKFPYLVRKKLKEGEEVRRVAQLDWRVIESDLQKPFVTSGLEFVPLPVIHGEDYVCLGFLFGRKSKVAYISDVSRFPPSTEHAISKSGEGQLDLLILDCLYRTNMLCADILSPCEQTGSHNVHLCWDQTLDAVKRICPKRALLIGMTHEMDHHKDNETLEEWSRREGIDVQLARDGLRVYIDL
;
A
#
# COMPACT_ATOMS: atom_id res chain seq x y z
N MET A 1 34.92 9.78 -51.35
CA MET A 1 33.96 8.68 -51.51
C MET A 1 33.41 8.38 -50.12
N ALA A 2 32.37 8.99 -49.57
CA ALA A 2 31.07 9.44 -50.10
C ALA A 2 30.21 8.29 -50.66
N SER A 3 29.35 7.73 -49.80
CA SER A 3 28.08 7.04 -50.13
C SER A 3 27.25 6.99 -48.83
N SER A 4 26.49 8.04 -48.50
CA SER A 4 25.08 8.22 -48.85
C SER A 4 24.12 7.31 -48.07
N VAL A 5 23.76 7.71 -46.85
CA VAL A 5 22.51 7.31 -46.19
C VAL A 5 21.48 8.42 -46.51
N PRO A 6 20.31 8.10 -47.08
CA PRO A 6 19.34 9.12 -47.44
C PRO A 6 18.63 9.67 -46.19
N ASN A 7 18.89 10.94 -45.90
CA ASN A 7 18.06 11.77 -45.03
C ASN A 7 16.73 12.03 -45.75
N GLY A 8 15.65 11.52 -45.19
CA GLY A 8 14.31 11.80 -45.68
C GLY A 8 13.25 11.16 -44.81
N HIS A 9 12.91 11.79 -43.69
CA HIS A 9 11.51 12.03 -43.33
C HIS A 9 11.45 13.28 -42.45
N GLY A 10 10.71 14.27 -42.95
CA GLY A 10 10.52 15.55 -42.30
C GLY A 10 9.78 15.40 -40.98
N ALA A 11 10.02 16.35 -40.09
CA ALA A 11 9.15 16.64 -38.98
C ALA A 11 7.74 16.91 -39.52
N ALA A 12 6.89 15.89 -39.50
CA ALA A 12 5.46 16.04 -39.65
C ALA A 12 4.94 16.59 -38.32
N THR A 13 4.70 17.89 -38.32
CA THR A 13 3.77 18.53 -37.39
C THR A 13 2.43 17.80 -37.46
N ALA A 14 2.12 17.00 -36.44
CA ALA A 14 0.79 16.43 -36.27
C ALA A 14 -0.15 17.55 -35.75
N THR A 15 -0.77 18.26 -36.70
CA THR A 15 -1.93 19.10 -36.46
C THR A 15 -3.20 18.34 -36.86
N GLY A 16 -4.14 18.15 -35.91
CA GLY A 16 -5.50 17.61 -36.11
C GLY A 16 -5.56 16.09 -35.94
N GLU A 17 -6.38 15.50 -35.07
CA GLU A 17 -7.73 15.89 -34.67
C GLU A 17 -7.88 15.98 -33.15
N GLY A 18 -8.50 17.07 -32.69
CA GLY A 18 -9.06 17.15 -31.35
C GLY A 18 -10.24 16.19 -31.24
N GLY A 19 -9.96 14.95 -30.84
CA GLY A 19 -10.97 14.13 -30.21
C GLY A 19 -11.41 14.86 -28.96
N THR A 20 -12.67 15.30 -28.92
CA THR A 20 -13.32 15.67 -27.66
C THR A 20 -13.01 14.58 -26.64
N PRO A 21 -12.58 14.91 -25.40
CA PRO A 21 -12.48 13.90 -24.35
C PRO A 21 -13.81 13.13 -24.34
N PRO A 22 -13.79 11.79 -24.22
CA PRO A 22 -15.01 11.02 -24.14
C PRO A 22 -15.93 11.70 -23.12
N PRO A 23 -17.22 11.86 -23.43
CA PRO A 23 -18.14 12.53 -22.51
C PRO A 23 -17.96 11.92 -21.11
N PRO A 24 -17.99 12.72 -20.04
CA PRO A 24 -17.93 12.19 -18.70
C PRO A 24 -18.96 11.06 -18.61
N PRO A 25 -18.57 9.90 -18.07
CA PRO A 25 -19.48 8.77 -17.99
C PRO A 25 -20.74 9.24 -17.25
N PRO A 26 -21.92 8.77 -17.66
CA PRO A 26 -23.13 9.10 -16.92
C PRO A 26 -22.91 8.68 -15.47
N SER A 27 -23.19 9.61 -14.53
CA SER A 27 -23.02 9.44 -13.08
C SER A 27 -23.90 8.33 -12.47
N SER A 28 -24.53 7.53 -13.33
CA SER A 28 -25.45 6.43 -13.05
C SER A 28 -24.96 5.08 -13.58
N SER A 29 -23.70 4.95 -14.03
CA SER A 29 -23.17 3.71 -14.61
C SER A 29 -22.15 3.02 -13.71
N SER A 30 -22.27 1.69 -13.60
CA SER A 30 -21.26 0.88 -12.92
C SER A 30 -19.99 0.78 -13.78
N SER A 31 -18.86 0.49 -13.14
CA SER A 31 -17.60 0.29 -13.85
C SER A 31 -16.64 -0.65 -13.12
N LEU A 32 -15.71 -1.19 -13.87
CA LEU A 32 -14.65 -2.08 -13.41
C LEU A 32 -13.32 -1.34 -13.55
N VAL A 33 -12.58 -1.20 -12.46
CA VAL A 33 -11.24 -0.59 -12.44
C VAL A 33 -10.23 -1.69 -12.15
N PHE A 34 -9.31 -1.90 -13.08
CA PHE A 34 -8.23 -2.88 -12.92
C PHE A 34 -7.13 -2.27 -12.07
N LEU A 35 -7.07 -2.64 -10.79
CA LEU A 35 -6.08 -2.07 -9.86
C LEU A 35 -4.69 -2.67 -10.09
N GLY A 36 -4.64 -3.94 -10.47
CA GLY A 36 -3.43 -4.61 -10.90
C GLY A 36 -3.75 -5.73 -11.88
N THR A 37 -2.83 -6.01 -12.79
CA THR A 37 -2.98 -7.03 -13.84
C THR A 37 -1.77 -7.96 -13.97
N GLY A 38 -0.80 -7.85 -13.08
CA GLY A 38 0.44 -8.64 -13.07
C GLY A 38 0.33 -9.93 -12.27
N CYS A 39 1.28 -10.83 -12.51
CA CYS A 39 1.41 -12.09 -11.78
C CYS A 39 1.76 -11.90 -10.29
N SER A 40 1.93 -13.01 -9.57
CA SER A 40 2.29 -13.01 -8.15
C SER A 40 3.59 -12.25 -7.82
N SER A 41 4.50 -12.06 -8.78
CA SER A 41 5.75 -11.31 -8.57
C SER A 41 5.67 -9.83 -8.94
N ALA A 42 4.53 -9.38 -9.49
CA ALA A 42 4.37 -8.07 -10.14
C ALA A 42 5.37 -7.86 -11.31
N VAL A 43 5.22 -6.76 -12.04
CA VAL A 43 6.15 -6.34 -13.11
C VAL A 43 6.54 -4.87 -12.86
N PRO A 44 7.83 -4.51 -12.83
CA PRO A 44 9.00 -5.34 -13.16
C PRO A 44 9.26 -6.48 -12.17
N ASN A 45 9.77 -7.58 -12.71
CA ASN A 45 10.38 -8.63 -11.90
C ASN A 45 11.72 -8.12 -11.37
N ALA A 46 11.83 -7.92 -10.05
CA ALA A 46 13.03 -7.33 -9.45
C ALA A 46 14.31 -8.14 -9.74
N ARG A 47 14.20 -9.46 -9.98
CA ARG A 47 15.35 -10.28 -10.39
C ARG A 47 15.98 -9.76 -11.67
N CYS A 48 15.18 -9.40 -12.66
CA CYS A 48 15.66 -8.89 -13.95
C CYS A 48 16.38 -7.54 -13.83
N LEU A 49 16.18 -6.81 -12.74
CA LEU A 49 16.81 -5.51 -12.50
C LEU A 49 18.09 -5.65 -11.66
N ILE A 50 18.04 -6.48 -10.61
CA ILE A 50 19.17 -6.70 -9.69
C ILE A 50 20.20 -7.66 -10.30
N GLN A 51 19.74 -8.61 -11.11
CA GLN A 51 20.57 -9.57 -11.84
C GLN A 51 20.11 -9.58 -13.31
N PRO A 52 20.48 -8.55 -14.09
CA PRO A 52 20.05 -8.46 -15.48
C PRO A 52 20.43 -9.73 -16.25
N PRO A 53 19.46 -10.39 -16.91
CA PRO A 53 19.78 -11.46 -17.85
C PRO A 53 20.56 -10.89 -19.04
N ASP A 54 21.19 -11.76 -19.82
CA ASP A 54 21.82 -11.40 -21.10
C ASP A 54 21.10 -12.12 -22.25
N PRO A 55 20.32 -11.40 -23.10
CA PRO A 55 20.10 -9.95 -23.07
C PRO A 55 19.17 -9.50 -21.92
N PRO A 56 19.21 -8.20 -21.51
CA PRO A 56 18.32 -7.67 -20.48
C PRO A 56 16.84 -7.85 -20.81
N CYS A 57 16.01 -8.10 -19.79
CA CYS A 57 14.57 -8.25 -19.96
C CYS A 57 13.96 -6.93 -20.45
N ALA A 58 13.42 -6.94 -21.67
CA ALA A 58 12.88 -5.75 -22.31
C ALA A 58 11.68 -5.18 -21.55
N VAL A 59 10.74 -6.04 -21.13
CA VAL A 59 9.52 -5.62 -20.40
C VAL A 59 9.87 -4.97 -19.06
N CYS A 60 10.74 -5.61 -18.26
CA CYS A 60 11.18 -5.05 -16.98
C CYS A 60 11.99 -3.75 -17.14
N SER A 61 12.81 -3.65 -18.18
CA SER A 61 13.56 -2.42 -18.44
C SER A 61 12.64 -1.29 -18.89
N GLN A 62 11.68 -1.59 -19.75
CA GLN A 62 10.69 -0.63 -20.25
C GLN A 62 9.69 -0.22 -19.19
N SER A 63 9.30 -1.09 -18.26
CA SER A 63 8.34 -0.78 -17.19
C SER A 63 8.82 0.34 -16.26
N LEU A 64 10.13 0.62 -16.24
CA LEU A 64 10.76 1.72 -15.50
C LEU A 64 11.11 2.95 -16.35
N SER A 65 10.81 2.94 -17.66
CA SER A 65 11.22 4.03 -18.57
C SER A 65 10.38 5.31 -18.46
N VAL A 66 9.16 5.20 -17.93
CA VAL A 66 8.23 6.29 -17.66
C VAL A 66 7.49 6.02 -16.35
N ALA A 67 6.84 7.05 -15.80
CA ALA A 67 6.06 6.94 -14.57
C ALA A 67 5.08 5.74 -14.63
N PRO A 68 4.96 4.94 -13.55
CA PRO A 68 4.13 3.72 -13.54
C PRO A 68 2.70 3.92 -14.02
N GLU A 69 2.07 5.07 -13.74
CA GLU A 69 0.69 5.39 -14.14
C GLU A 69 0.55 5.44 -15.67
N LEU A 70 1.61 5.85 -16.37
CA LEU A 70 1.67 5.95 -17.81
C LEU A 70 2.17 4.66 -18.48
N ASN A 71 2.70 3.72 -17.70
CA ASN A 71 3.37 2.53 -18.21
C ASN A 71 2.49 1.27 -18.13
N PRO A 72 2.07 0.67 -19.26
CA PRO A 72 1.25 -0.53 -19.23
C PRO A 72 2.03 -1.83 -18.94
N ASN A 73 3.36 -1.77 -18.95
CA ASN A 73 4.23 -2.88 -18.54
C ASN A 73 4.59 -2.82 -17.05
N TYR A 74 4.23 -1.75 -16.34
CA TYR A 74 4.31 -1.72 -14.88
C TYR A 74 2.99 -2.27 -14.32
N ARG A 75 3.04 -3.42 -13.64
CA ARG A 75 1.85 -4.20 -13.26
C ARG A 75 1.92 -4.62 -11.79
N CYS A 76 0.98 -4.15 -10.99
CA CYS A 76 0.74 -4.63 -9.63
C CYS A 76 0.09 -6.02 -9.65
N ASN A 77 0.01 -6.70 -8.50
CA ASN A 77 -0.68 -8.01 -8.41
C ASN A 77 -2.14 -7.86 -8.81
N THR A 78 -2.70 -8.90 -9.44
CA THR A 78 -4.08 -8.92 -9.88
C THR A 78 -5.05 -8.46 -8.77
N SER A 79 -5.84 -7.44 -9.07
CA SER A 79 -6.94 -6.97 -8.21
C SER A 79 -7.94 -6.16 -9.04
N LEU A 80 -9.23 -6.31 -8.73
CA LEU A 80 -10.32 -5.65 -9.43
C LEU A 80 -11.17 -4.85 -8.45
N LEU A 81 -11.39 -3.56 -8.74
CA LEU A 81 -12.40 -2.78 -8.05
C LEU A 81 -13.65 -2.65 -8.92
N ILE A 82 -14.78 -3.02 -8.35
CA ILE A 82 -16.11 -2.81 -8.93
C ILE A 82 -16.68 -1.55 -8.28
N ASP A 83 -16.82 -0.50 -9.07
CA ASP A 83 -17.60 0.69 -8.72
C ASP A 83 -19.05 0.44 -9.17
N TYR A 84 -19.86 -0.09 -8.25
CA TYR A 84 -21.24 -0.49 -8.48
C TYR A 84 -22.20 0.65 -8.17
N CYS A 85 -22.93 1.10 -9.19
CA CYS A 85 -23.97 2.13 -9.06
C CYS A 85 -25.34 1.44 -9.05
N GLN A 86 -26.01 1.41 -7.88
CA GLN A 86 -27.33 0.77 -7.73
C GLN A 86 -28.49 1.71 -8.11
N ASP A 87 -28.41 2.97 -7.68
CA ASP A 87 -29.35 4.07 -7.94
C ASP A 87 -28.57 5.35 -8.28
N GLU A 88 -29.21 6.39 -8.85
CA GLU A 88 -28.52 7.62 -9.26
C GLU A 88 -27.62 8.20 -8.14
N ASN A 89 -26.30 8.17 -8.37
CA ASN A 89 -25.22 8.64 -7.49
C ASN A 89 -24.94 7.82 -6.21
N ALA A 90 -25.56 6.65 -6.02
CA ALA A 90 -25.25 5.76 -4.89
C ALA A 90 -24.23 4.68 -5.32
N HIS A 91 -22.95 5.01 -5.18
CA HIS A 91 -21.83 4.13 -5.52
C HIS A 91 -21.44 3.22 -4.36
N LYS A 92 -21.12 1.98 -4.68
CA LYS A 92 -20.56 0.98 -3.78
C LYS A 92 -19.28 0.40 -4.36
N TYR A 93 -18.22 0.38 -3.56
CA TYR A 93 -16.88 -0.02 -3.98
C TYR A 93 -16.57 -1.42 -3.46
N ILE A 94 -16.63 -2.41 -4.35
CA ILE A 94 -16.39 -3.82 -4.03
C ILE A 94 -15.03 -4.21 -4.58
N LEU A 95 -14.13 -4.69 -3.73
CA LEU A 95 -12.78 -5.06 -4.10
C LEU A 95 -12.65 -6.59 -4.21
N ILE A 96 -12.00 -7.09 -5.26
CA ILE A 96 -11.59 -8.49 -5.38
C ILE A 96 -10.07 -8.54 -5.20
N ASP A 97 -9.65 -9.27 -4.16
CA ASP A 97 -8.28 -9.46 -3.69
C ASP A 97 -7.56 -8.19 -3.18
N VAL A 98 -6.73 -8.37 -2.15
CA VAL A 98 -5.90 -7.34 -1.48
C VAL A 98 -4.47 -7.86 -1.32
N GLY A 99 -3.75 -7.92 -2.43
CA GLY A 99 -2.37 -8.40 -2.51
C GLY A 99 -1.32 -7.49 -1.86
N LYS A 100 -0.07 -7.92 -1.88
CA LYS A 100 1.11 -7.15 -1.37
C LYS A 100 1.36 -5.79 -2.05
N THR A 101 0.74 -5.54 -3.20
CA THR A 101 0.79 -4.26 -3.93
C THR A 101 -0.41 -3.36 -3.62
N PHE A 102 -1.33 -3.76 -2.75
CA PHE A 102 -2.58 -3.03 -2.44
C PHE A 102 -2.36 -1.56 -2.07
N ARG A 103 -1.41 -1.26 -1.19
CA ARG A 103 -1.11 0.13 -0.83
C ARG A 103 -0.73 0.99 -2.04
N GLU A 104 0.10 0.46 -2.94
CA GLU A 104 0.48 1.16 -4.17
C GLU A 104 -0.74 1.37 -5.08
N GLN A 105 -1.58 0.34 -5.21
CA GLN A 105 -2.83 0.42 -5.97
C GLN A 105 -3.78 1.49 -5.43
N VAL A 106 -3.87 1.66 -4.11
CA VAL A 106 -4.64 2.75 -3.49
C VAL A 106 -4.03 4.11 -3.85
N LEU A 107 -2.72 4.29 -3.64
CA LEU A 107 -2.06 5.57 -3.91
C LEU A 107 -2.17 5.98 -5.39
N ARG A 108 -2.08 5.04 -6.32
CA ARG A 108 -2.16 5.31 -7.76
C ARG A 108 -3.61 5.46 -8.21
N TRP A 109 -4.44 4.45 -7.96
CA TRP A 109 -5.72 4.32 -8.65
C TRP A 109 -6.91 4.82 -7.84
N PHE A 110 -6.89 4.70 -6.51
CA PHE A 110 -7.97 5.29 -5.71
C PHE A 110 -7.89 6.81 -5.74
N VAL A 111 -6.69 7.37 -5.65
CA VAL A 111 -6.47 8.82 -5.79
C VAL A 111 -6.84 9.29 -7.19
N HIS A 112 -6.39 8.60 -8.24
CA HIS A 112 -6.68 8.97 -9.63
C HIS A 112 -8.19 8.93 -9.95
N HIS A 113 -8.88 7.85 -9.57
CA HIS A 113 -10.31 7.68 -9.84
C HIS A 113 -11.22 8.28 -8.76
N LYS A 114 -10.65 8.92 -7.73
CA LYS A 114 -11.36 9.55 -6.60
C LYS A 114 -12.25 8.57 -5.84
N ILE A 115 -11.74 7.38 -5.58
CA ILE A 115 -12.43 6.34 -4.80
C ILE A 115 -12.19 6.63 -3.31
N PRO A 116 -13.23 6.93 -2.52
CA PRO A 116 -13.07 7.40 -1.15
C PRO A 116 -12.89 6.26 -0.13
N CYS A 117 -13.38 5.06 -0.42
CA CYS A 117 -13.43 3.94 0.53
C CYS A 117 -13.61 2.58 -0.20
N VAL A 118 -13.69 1.51 0.59
CA VAL A 118 -14.09 0.16 0.16
C VAL A 118 -15.25 -0.30 1.03
N ASP A 119 -16.38 -0.65 0.43
CA ASP A 119 -17.58 -1.12 1.13
C ASP A 119 -17.51 -2.61 1.48
N SER A 120 -16.87 -3.43 0.64
CA SER A 120 -16.68 -4.86 0.89
C SER A 120 -15.54 -5.45 0.07
N ILE A 121 -14.93 -6.50 0.58
CA ILE A 121 -13.83 -7.22 -0.08
C ILE A 121 -14.26 -8.67 -0.34
N ILE A 122 -13.85 -9.22 -1.47
CA ILE A 122 -14.00 -10.64 -1.82
C ILE A 122 -12.59 -11.19 -2.05
N LEU A 123 -12.24 -12.31 -1.42
CA LEU A 123 -10.96 -12.98 -1.62
C LEU A 123 -11.16 -14.22 -2.49
N THR A 124 -10.38 -14.33 -3.56
CA THR A 124 -10.38 -15.49 -4.45
C THR A 124 -9.75 -16.70 -3.78
N HIS A 125 -8.65 -16.48 -3.06
CA HIS A 125 -7.86 -17.51 -2.39
C HIS A 125 -6.85 -16.90 -1.38
N GLU A 126 -6.07 -17.74 -0.68
CA GLU A 126 -5.21 -17.31 0.42
C GLU A 126 -3.70 -17.26 0.12
N HIS A 127 -3.28 -17.16 -1.14
CA HIS A 127 -1.88 -16.90 -1.48
C HIS A 127 -1.49 -15.44 -1.25
N ALA A 128 -0.17 -15.21 -1.19
CA ALA A 128 0.40 -13.97 -0.73
C ALA A 128 0.01 -12.75 -1.59
N ASP A 129 -0.03 -12.95 -2.90
CA ASP A 129 -0.43 -11.98 -3.90
C ASP A 129 -1.93 -11.64 -3.88
N ALA A 130 -2.76 -12.41 -3.17
CA ALA A 130 -4.17 -12.10 -2.95
C ALA A 130 -4.48 -11.51 -1.57
N ILE A 131 -3.63 -11.73 -0.54
CA ILE A 131 -3.99 -11.42 0.86
C ILE A 131 -2.96 -10.63 1.67
N LEU A 132 -1.70 -10.46 1.23
CA LEU A 132 -0.69 -9.79 2.06
C LEU A 132 -0.92 -8.28 2.23
N GLY A 133 -1.91 -7.69 1.54
CA GLY A 133 -2.38 -6.31 1.76
C GLY A 133 -3.51 -6.20 2.79
N LEU A 134 -3.93 -7.28 3.45
CA LEU A 134 -5.03 -7.25 4.44
C LEU A 134 -4.78 -6.29 5.61
N ASP A 135 -3.53 -6.16 6.06
CA ASP A 135 -3.18 -5.22 7.14
C ASP A 135 -3.38 -3.77 6.69
N ASP A 136 -3.07 -3.48 5.42
CA ASP A 136 -3.22 -2.16 4.79
C ASP A 136 -4.68 -1.76 4.55
N VAL A 137 -5.67 -2.67 4.67
CA VAL A 137 -7.10 -2.32 4.52
C VAL A 137 -7.52 -1.17 5.45
N ARG A 138 -6.87 -1.02 6.60
CA ARG A 138 -7.07 0.12 7.52
C ARG A 138 -6.97 1.49 6.83
N ILE A 139 -6.23 1.61 5.72
CA ILE A 139 -6.01 2.90 5.02
C ILE A 139 -7.24 3.34 4.21
N VAL A 140 -8.12 2.40 3.84
CA VAL A 140 -9.36 2.67 3.10
C VAL A 140 -10.61 2.63 3.99
N GLN A 141 -10.43 2.35 5.28
CA GLN A 141 -11.47 2.42 6.29
C GLN A 141 -11.64 3.84 6.84
N SER A 142 -12.86 4.11 7.33
CA SER A 142 -13.15 5.32 8.12
C SER A 142 -12.17 5.45 9.29
N PHE A 143 -11.82 6.68 9.64
CA PHE A 143 -10.96 6.94 10.78
C PHE A 143 -11.77 7.12 12.06
N SER A 144 -11.34 6.44 13.14
CA SER A 144 -11.80 6.68 14.50
C SER A 144 -10.59 6.70 15.43
N PRO A 145 -10.44 7.70 16.32
CA PRO A 145 -9.32 7.76 17.27
C PRO A 145 -9.22 6.54 18.18
N THR A 146 -10.38 5.94 18.51
CA THR A 146 -10.52 4.73 19.33
C THR A 146 -10.56 3.44 18.51
N ASN A 147 -10.40 3.53 17.19
CA ASN A 147 -10.60 2.43 16.24
C ASN A 147 -11.98 1.75 16.32
N ASP A 148 -12.98 2.45 16.88
CA ASP A 148 -14.38 2.03 16.90
C ASP A 148 -15.03 2.45 15.58
N ILE A 149 -14.95 1.56 14.60
CA ILE A 149 -15.51 1.73 13.25
C ILE A 149 -16.31 0.49 12.86
N GLU A 150 -17.24 0.65 11.93
CA GLU A 150 -17.90 -0.49 11.32
C GLU A 150 -16.86 -1.37 10.59
N PRO A 151 -16.75 -2.66 10.95
CA PRO A 151 -15.78 -3.52 10.30
C PRO A 151 -16.13 -3.76 8.83
N THR A 152 -15.12 -3.74 7.95
CA THR A 152 -15.32 -4.01 6.51
C THR A 152 -15.63 -5.49 6.29
N PRO A 153 -16.76 -5.84 5.64
CA PRO A 153 -17.08 -7.21 5.29
C PRO A 153 -16.07 -7.81 4.30
N ILE A 154 -15.56 -9.00 4.62
CA ILE A 154 -14.69 -9.79 3.75
C ILE A 154 -15.35 -11.14 3.47
N TYR A 155 -15.56 -11.47 2.20
CA TYR A 155 -16.13 -12.73 1.74
C TYR A 155 -15.04 -13.65 1.22
N LEU A 156 -15.02 -14.89 1.70
CA LEU A 156 -13.98 -15.86 1.41
C LEU A 156 -14.45 -17.29 1.66
N SER A 157 -13.80 -18.28 1.07
CA SER A 157 -14.09 -19.69 1.37
C SER A 157 -13.67 -20.07 2.79
N GLN A 158 -14.24 -21.15 3.32
CA GLN A 158 -13.84 -21.68 4.63
C GLN A 158 -12.33 -22.04 4.66
N PHE A 159 -11.82 -22.59 3.56
CA PHE A 159 -10.40 -22.94 3.42
C PHE A 159 -9.49 -21.70 3.54
N ALA A 160 -9.85 -20.61 2.84
CA ALA A 160 -9.12 -19.35 2.94
C ALA A 160 -9.21 -18.78 4.36
N MET A 161 -10.39 -18.84 5.00
CA MET A 161 -10.59 -18.37 6.37
C MET A 161 -9.70 -19.11 7.39
N ASP A 162 -9.61 -20.44 7.30
CA ASP A 162 -8.78 -21.24 8.19
C ASP A 162 -7.30 -20.85 8.08
N SER A 163 -6.83 -20.63 6.85
CA SER A 163 -5.46 -20.17 6.59
C SER A 163 -5.20 -18.74 7.09
N ILE A 164 -6.15 -17.82 6.86
CA ILE A 164 -6.06 -16.44 7.31
C ILE A 164 -6.07 -16.36 8.85
N ALA A 165 -6.89 -17.15 9.53
CA ALA A 165 -6.90 -17.23 10.99
C ALA A 165 -5.54 -17.67 11.57
N GLN A 166 -4.78 -18.46 10.81
CA GLN A 166 -3.42 -18.84 11.16
C GLN A 166 -2.38 -17.76 10.82
N LYS A 167 -2.45 -17.17 9.61
CA LYS A 167 -1.50 -16.16 9.09
C LYS A 167 -1.62 -14.81 9.79
N PHE A 168 -2.85 -14.38 10.06
CA PHE A 168 -3.21 -13.07 10.60
C PHE A 168 -4.11 -13.19 11.83
N PRO A 169 -3.67 -13.88 12.90
CA PRO A 169 -4.51 -14.09 14.09
C PRO A 169 -4.96 -12.77 14.72
N TYR A 170 -4.18 -11.70 14.55
CA TYR A 170 -4.48 -10.36 15.04
C TYR A 170 -5.59 -9.63 14.26
N LEU A 171 -5.87 -10.02 13.01
CA LEU A 171 -6.99 -9.48 12.21
C LEU A 171 -8.30 -10.27 12.44
N VAL A 172 -8.22 -11.46 13.04
CA VAL A 172 -9.37 -12.33 13.30
C VAL A 172 -9.83 -12.26 14.76
N ARG A 173 -8.91 -12.21 15.72
CA ARG A 173 -9.23 -12.24 17.15
C ARG A 173 -9.51 -10.83 17.68
N LYS A 174 -10.78 -10.54 17.96
CA LYS A 174 -11.25 -9.23 18.47
C LYS A 174 -11.19 -9.05 19.99
N LYS A 175 -10.91 -10.11 20.77
CA LYS A 175 -10.91 -10.01 22.25
C LYS A 175 -9.60 -9.43 22.76
N LEU A 176 -9.59 -8.13 23.01
CA LEU A 176 -8.70 -7.51 23.99
C LEU A 176 -9.07 -8.06 25.37
N LYS A 177 -8.08 -8.43 26.18
CA LYS A 177 -8.34 -8.66 27.61
C LYS A 177 -8.70 -7.33 28.28
N GLU A 178 -9.41 -7.39 29.40
CA GLU A 178 -9.69 -6.20 30.21
C GLU A 178 -8.37 -5.53 30.61
N GLY A 179 -8.12 -4.32 30.11
CA GLY A 179 -6.85 -3.58 30.27
C GLY A 179 -5.88 -3.65 29.09
N GLU A 180 -6.11 -4.45 28.04
CA GLU A 180 -5.28 -4.42 26.82
C GLU A 180 -5.69 -3.25 25.91
N GLU A 181 -4.71 -2.45 25.48
CA GLU A 181 -4.93 -1.32 24.57
C GLU A 181 -5.51 -1.74 23.21
N VAL A 182 -6.29 -0.83 22.61
CA VAL A 182 -6.81 -1.03 21.25
C VAL A 182 -5.67 -0.99 20.24
N ARG A 183 -5.26 -2.16 19.75
CA ARG A 183 -4.36 -2.26 18.59
C ARG A 183 -5.04 -1.63 17.37
N ARG A 184 -4.41 -0.64 16.76
CA ARG A 184 -4.88 0.04 15.53
C ARG A 184 -4.63 -0.83 14.29
N VAL A 185 -5.32 -1.95 14.23
CA VAL A 185 -5.34 -2.88 13.08
C VAL A 185 -6.64 -2.73 12.29
N ALA A 186 -6.67 -3.21 11.04
CA ALA A 186 -7.87 -3.19 10.22
C ALA A 186 -9.04 -3.89 10.92
N GLN A 187 -10.22 -3.28 10.88
CA GLN A 187 -11.43 -3.85 11.49
C GLN A 187 -12.19 -4.68 10.45
N LEU A 188 -12.17 -6.00 10.56
CA LEU A 188 -12.71 -6.87 9.52
C LEU A 188 -13.90 -7.69 10.03
N ASP A 189 -14.91 -7.88 9.17
CA ASP A 189 -16.05 -8.77 9.38
C ASP A 189 -15.95 -9.95 8.41
N TRP A 190 -15.46 -11.09 8.91
CA TRP A 190 -15.18 -12.28 8.11
C TRP A 190 -16.47 -13.07 7.82
N ARG A 191 -16.81 -13.24 6.54
CA ARG A 191 -18.01 -13.90 6.06
C ARG A 191 -17.66 -15.08 5.16
N VAL A 192 -17.80 -16.28 5.69
CA VAL A 192 -17.55 -17.50 4.92
C VAL A 192 -18.65 -17.67 3.87
N ILE A 193 -18.23 -17.85 2.61
CA ILE A 193 -19.11 -18.21 1.49
C ILE A 193 -18.91 -19.67 1.11
N GLU A 194 -19.96 -20.29 0.58
CA GLU A 194 -19.90 -21.63 0.03
C GLU A 194 -19.20 -21.61 -1.32
N SER A 195 -18.27 -22.54 -1.54
CA SER A 195 -17.59 -22.72 -2.83
C SER A 195 -18.47 -23.49 -3.83
N ASP A 196 -19.72 -23.03 -4.04
CA ASP A 196 -20.73 -23.70 -4.86
C ASP A 196 -21.42 -22.71 -5.81
N LEU A 197 -21.46 -23.07 -7.09
CA LEU A 197 -22.15 -22.36 -8.17
C LEU A 197 -23.66 -22.18 -7.92
N GLN A 198 -24.27 -23.02 -7.08
CA GLN A 198 -25.70 -22.96 -6.76
C GLN A 198 -26.02 -22.07 -5.57
N ILE A 199 -25.01 -21.60 -4.84
CA ILE A 199 -25.19 -20.83 -3.60
C ILE A 199 -24.57 -19.44 -3.82
N PRO A 200 -25.29 -18.52 -4.51
CA PRO A 200 -24.83 -17.15 -4.66
C PRO A 200 -24.83 -16.42 -3.31
N PHE A 201 -24.02 -15.37 -3.23
CA PHE A 201 -24.02 -14.44 -2.10
C PHE A 201 -24.17 -13.02 -2.61
N VAL A 202 -24.64 -12.12 -1.75
CA VAL A 202 -24.81 -10.70 -2.07
C VAL A 202 -23.90 -9.89 -1.17
N THR A 203 -23.14 -8.98 -1.76
CA THR A 203 -22.41 -7.95 -1.03
C THR A 203 -22.60 -6.60 -1.68
N SER A 204 -22.79 -5.57 -0.86
CA SER A 204 -22.95 -4.18 -1.32
C SER A 204 -23.99 -4.02 -2.44
N GLY A 205 -25.06 -4.81 -2.40
CA GLY A 205 -26.16 -4.80 -3.37
C GLY A 205 -25.93 -5.56 -4.68
N LEU A 206 -24.74 -6.14 -4.89
CA LEU A 206 -24.40 -6.95 -6.07
C LEU A 206 -24.34 -8.45 -5.70
N GLU A 207 -25.00 -9.26 -6.51
CA GLU A 207 -25.02 -10.72 -6.40
C GLU A 207 -23.83 -11.33 -7.13
N PHE A 208 -23.15 -12.26 -6.47
CA PHE A 208 -22.02 -13.01 -6.98
C PHE A 208 -22.29 -14.52 -6.91
N VAL A 209 -21.94 -15.21 -7.97
CA VAL A 209 -21.91 -16.68 -8.04
C VAL A 209 -20.44 -17.13 -7.96
N PRO A 210 -20.06 -17.87 -6.90
CA PRO A 210 -18.72 -18.47 -6.80
C PRO A 210 -18.46 -19.44 -7.95
N LEU A 211 -17.28 -19.36 -8.56
CA LEU A 211 -16.82 -20.24 -9.63
C LEU A 211 -15.59 -21.03 -9.16
N PRO A 212 -15.74 -22.26 -8.64
CA PRO A 212 -14.58 -23.09 -8.30
C PRO A 212 -13.74 -23.38 -9.54
N VAL A 213 -12.44 -23.08 -9.49
CA VAL A 213 -11.48 -23.38 -10.56
C VAL A 213 -10.20 -24.00 -9.98
N ILE A 214 -9.44 -24.70 -10.84
CA ILE A 214 -8.23 -25.39 -10.41
C ILE A 214 -7.01 -24.51 -10.69
N HIS A 215 -6.18 -24.32 -9.66
CA HIS A 215 -4.91 -23.59 -9.70
C HIS A 215 -3.77 -24.55 -9.37
N GLY A 216 -2.94 -24.91 -10.35
CA GLY A 216 -1.99 -26.03 -10.20
C GLY A 216 -2.68 -27.39 -10.36
N GLU A 217 -2.31 -28.38 -9.55
CA GLU A 217 -2.81 -29.76 -9.70
C GLU A 217 -4.11 -30.02 -8.91
N ASP A 218 -4.13 -29.67 -7.62
CA ASP A 218 -5.17 -30.11 -6.67
C ASP A 218 -5.74 -28.98 -5.80
N TYR A 219 -5.37 -27.73 -6.08
CA TYR A 219 -5.82 -26.57 -5.33
C TYR A 219 -6.99 -25.89 -6.02
N ILE A 220 -8.03 -25.59 -5.24
CA ILE A 220 -9.24 -24.90 -5.71
C ILE A 220 -9.17 -23.44 -5.26
N CYS A 221 -9.17 -22.52 -6.22
CA CYS A 221 -9.45 -21.10 -5.98
C CYS A 221 -10.86 -20.75 -6.48
N LEU A 222 -11.32 -19.54 -6.17
CA LEU A 222 -12.61 -19.03 -6.63
C LEU A 222 -12.42 -17.93 -7.67
N GLY A 223 -13.07 -18.11 -8.83
CA GLY A 223 -13.52 -17.00 -9.66
C GLY A 223 -14.92 -16.56 -9.24
N PHE A 224 -15.45 -15.51 -9.88
CA PHE A 224 -16.79 -15.00 -9.60
C PHE A 224 -17.51 -14.58 -10.87
N LEU A 225 -18.77 -15.01 -11.00
CA LEU A 225 -19.72 -14.57 -12.02
C LEU A 225 -20.69 -13.56 -11.39
N PHE A 226 -20.87 -12.40 -12.01
CA PHE A 226 -21.75 -11.34 -11.51
C PHE A 226 -22.34 -10.50 -12.65
N GLY A 227 -23.31 -9.65 -12.29
CA GLY A 227 -24.03 -8.78 -13.23
C GLY A 227 -25.22 -9.47 -13.88
N ARG A 228 -26.39 -8.83 -13.78
CA ARG A 228 -27.66 -9.39 -14.29
C ARG A 228 -27.91 -9.03 -15.75
N LYS A 229 -27.64 -7.78 -16.12
CA LYS A 229 -27.86 -7.26 -17.47
C LYS A 229 -26.65 -7.48 -18.38
N SER A 230 -25.45 -7.18 -17.88
CA SER A 230 -24.19 -7.60 -18.49
C SER A 230 -23.52 -8.65 -17.61
N LYS A 231 -23.35 -9.87 -18.13
CA LYS A 231 -22.72 -10.99 -17.41
C LYS A 231 -21.20 -10.88 -17.48
N VAL A 232 -20.56 -10.81 -16.32
CA VAL A 232 -19.12 -10.71 -16.16
C VAL A 232 -18.60 -11.90 -15.37
N ALA A 233 -17.58 -12.59 -15.89
CA ALA A 233 -16.82 -13.56 -15.11
C ALA A 233 -15.41 -13.01 -14.84
N TYR A 234 -14.99 -12.99 -13.58
CA TYR A 234 -13.63 -12.67 -13.14
C TYR A 234 -12.96 -13.93 -12.60
N ILE A 235 -11.88 -14.37 -13.24
CA ILE A 235 -11.21 -15.64 -12.92
C ILE A 235 -9.69 -15.42 -13.01
N SER A 236 -9.05 -15.18 -11.86
CA SER A 236 -7.60 -15.14 -11.72
C SER A 236 -7.03 -16.52 -11.35
N ASP A 237 -5.72 -16.69 -11.47
CA ASP A 237 -4.97 -17.83 -10.96
C ASP A 237 -5.53 -19.20 -11.38
N VAL A 238 -5.79 -19.42 -12.67
CA VAL A 238 -6.49 -20.62 -13.16
C VAL A 238 -5.65 -21.44 -14.13
N SER A 239 -5.44 -22.71 -13.79
CA SER A 239 -4.83 -23.71 -14.68
C SER A 239 -5.86 -24.47 -15.50
N TRP A 240 -7.02 -24.78 -14.92
CA TRP A 240 -8.12 -25.48 -15.62
C TRP A 240 -9.49 -25.26 -14.97
N PHE A 241 -10.55 -25.42 -15.78
CA PHE A 241 -11.94 -25.24 -15.37
C PHE A 241 -12.63 -26.59 -15.15
N PRO A 242 -13.18 -26.86 -13.96
CA PRO A 242 -14.12 -27.95 -13.77
C PRO A 242 -15.27 -27.88 -14.81
N PRO A 243 -15.81 -29.02 -15.29
CA PRO A 243 -16.84 -29.03 -16.34
C PRO A 243 -18.09 -28.24 -15.94
N SER A 244 -18.45 -28.25 -14.65
CA SER A 244 -19.54 -27.46 -14.10
C SER A 244 -19.30 -25.95 -14.24
N THR A 245 -18.10 -25.49 -13.88
CA THR A 245 -17.71 -24.08 -13.96
C THR A 245 -17.62 -23.63 -15.41
N GLU A 246 -16.99 -24.41 -16.29
CA GLU A 246 -16.92 -24.10 -17.72
C GLU A 246 -18.32 -24.05 -18.35
N HIS A 247 -19.19 -25.00 -18.01
CA HIS A 247 -20.57 -24.98 -18.47
C HIS A 247 -21.30 -23.70 -18.03
N ALA A 248 -21.14 -23.30 -16.76
CA ALA A 248 -21.79 -22.11 -16.20
C ALA A 248 -21.39 -20.79 -16.89
N ILE A 249 -20.17 -20.70 -17.43
CA ILE A 249 -19.65 -19.48 -18.08
C ILE A 249 -19.65 -19.55 -19.61
N SER A 250 -19.81 -20.73 -20.20
CA SER A 250 -19.79 -20.90 -21.66
C SER A 250 -21.09 -20.46 -22.33
N LYS A 251 -20.98 -19.98 -23.57
CA LYS A 251 -22.12 -19.64 -24.43
C LYS A 251 -23.12 -20.79 -24.61
N SER A 252 -22.64 -22.03 -24.64
CA SER A 252 -23.47 -23.23 -24.82
C SER A 252 -24.14 -23.73 -23.53
N GLY A 253 -23.70 -23.25 -22.35
CA GLY A 253 -24.29 -23.59 -21.06
C GLY A 253 -25.03 -22.42 -20.43
N GLY A 254 -24.35 -21.66 -19.55
CA GLY A 254 -24.95 -20.54 -18.80
C GLY A 254 -25.26 -19.27 -19.62
N GLY A 255 -24.96 -19.31 -20.92
CA GLY A 255 -25.20 -18.23 -21.88
C GLY A 255 -23.95 -17.38 -22.11
N GLN A 256 -23.98 -16.57 -23.18
CA GLN A 256 -22.82 -15.81 -23.60
C GLN A 256 -22.46 -14.74 -22.56
N LEU A 257 -21.22 -14.73 -22.08
CA LEU A 257 -20.70 -13.64 -21.26
C LEU A 257 -20.53 -12.35 -22.08
N ASP A 258 -20.83 -11.21 -21.46
CA ASP A 258 -20.51 -9.90 -22.02
C ASP A 258 -19.02 -9.59 -21.84
N LEU A 259 -18.45 -9.98 -20.71
CA LEU A 259 -17.04 -9.81 -20.41
C LEU A 259 -16.47 -11.00 -19.64
N LEU A 260 -15.34 -11.53 -20.12
CA LEU A 260 -14.52 -12.49 -19.41
C LEU A 260 -13.20 -11.83 -19.00
N ILE A 261 -12.93 -11.74 -17.70
CA ILE A 261 -11.63 -11.34 -17.18
C ILE A 261 -10.90 -12.61 -16.74
N LEU A 262 -9.77 -12.92 -17.38
CA LEU A 262 -9.15 -14.24 -17.27
C LEU A 262 -7.62 -14.17 -17.16
N ASP A 263 -7.06 -14.99 -16.29
CA ASP A 263 -5.62 -15.21 -16.15
C ASP A 263 -4.93 -15.60 -17.48
N CYS A 264 -3.70 -15.13 -17.68
CA CYS A 264 -2.96 -15.25 -18.93
C CYS A 264 -1.85 -16.30 -18.84
N LEU A 265 -2.21 -17.55 -19.09
CA LEU A 265 -1.32 -18.72 -19.17
C LEU A 265 -1.34 -19.34 -20.57
N SER A 266 -0.51 -20.37 -20.79
CA SER A 266 -0.28 -21.01 -22.10
C SER A 266 -1.52 -21.55 -22.83
N ARG A 267 -2.66 -21.71 -22.13
CA ARG A 267 -3.93 -22.24 -22.69
C ARG A 267 -5.09 -21.24 -22.64
N THR A 268 -4.84 -19.99 -22.30
CA THR A 268 -5.89 -18.97 -22.10
C THR A 268 -6.72 -18.75 -23.36
N LEU A 269 -6.11 -18.64 -24.54
CA LEU A 269 -6.85 -18.41 -25.79
C LEU A 269 -7.75 -19.58 -26.18
N ASP A 270 -7.36 -20.83 -25.89
CA ASP A 270 -8.21 -22.00 -26.11
C ASP A 270 -9.41 -22.01 -25.15
N ALA A 271 -9.23 -21.58 -23.91
CA ALA A 271 -10.33 -21.38 -22.98
C ALA A 271 -11.29 -20.28 -23.46
N VAL A 272 -10.77 -19.14 -23.91
CA VAL A 272 -11.58 -18.05 -24.48
C VAL A 272 -12.42 -18.53 -25.66
N LYS A 273 -11.85 -19.33 -26.57
CA LYS A 273 -12.61 -19.92 -27.70
C LYS A 273 -13.75 -20.83 -27.24
N ARG A 274 -13.50 -21.71 -26.26
CA ARG A 274 -14.51 -22.65 -25.74
C ARG A 274 -15.63 -21.93 -24.98
N ILE A 275 -15.28 -20.92 -24.20
CA ILE A 275 -16.24 -20.11 -23.43
C ILE A 275 -17.05 -19.18 -24.36
N CYS A 276 -16.41 -18.64 -25.40
CA CYS A 276 -16.98 -17.75 -26.42
C CYS A 276 -17.65 -16.48 -25.85
N PRO A 277 -16.96 -15.67 -25.03
CA PRO A 277 -17.49 -14.40 -24.53
C PRO A 277 -17.63 -13.38 -25.67
N LYS A 278 -18.34 -12.26 -25.44
CA LYS A 278 -18.34 -11.13 -26.39
C LYS A 278 -16.98 -10.41 -26.39
N ARG A 279 -16.39 -10.27 -25.21
CA ARG A 279 -15.07 -9.66 -24.99
C ARG A 279 -14.31 -10.39 -23.89
N ALA A 280 -12.99 -10.48 -24.01
CA ALA A 280 -12.10 -10.97 -22.97
C ALA A 280 -10.97 -9.97 -22.66
N LEU A 281 -10.69 -9.78 -21.37
CA LEU A 281 -9.57 -8.99 -20.87
C LEU A 281 -8.63 -9.89 -20.07
N LEU A 282 -7.37 -9.97 -20.49
CA LEU A 282 -6.40 -10.88 -19.89
C LEU A 282 -5.64 -10.20 -18.74
N ILE A 283 -5.47 -10.91 -17.63
CA ILE A 283 -4.79 -10.49 -16.40
C ILE A 283 -3.69 -11.51 -16.00
N GLY A 284 -2.99 -11.31 -14.88
CA GLY A 284 -1.94 -12.21 -14.40
C GLY A 284 -0.67 -12.26 -15.25
N MET A 285 -0.41 -11.22 -16.05
CA MET A 285 0.70 -11.19 -16.99
C MET A 285 2.06 -11.13 -16.29
N THR A 286 3.02 -11.93 -16.76
CA THR A 286 4.41 -11.93 -16.30
C THR A 286 5.26 -10.91 -17.08
N ASP A 287 6.55 -10.82 -16.75
CA ASP A 287 7.54 -10.03 -17.50
C ASP A 287 7.91 -10.61 -18.87
N GLU A 288 7.30 -11.73 -19.29
CA GLU A 288 7.43 -12.28 -20.63
C GLU A 288 6.46 -11.65 -21.64
N MET A 289 5.44 -10.94 -21.14
CA MET A 289 4.40 -10.33 -21.97
C MET A 289 4.58 -8.82 -22.05
N ASP A 290 4.79 -8.30 -23.25
CA ASP A 290 4.81 -6.87 -23.56
C ASP A 290 3.42 -6.38 -23.94
N HIS A 291 2.93 -5.35 -23.27
CA HIS A 291 1.55 -4.92 -23.41
C HIS A 291 1.19 -4.47 -24.84
N HIS A 292 2.10 -3.81 -25.55
CA HIS A 292 1.81 -3.29 -26.89
C HIS A 292 1.93 -4.39 -27.94
N LYS A 293 3.07 -5.08 -27.95
CA LYS A 293 3.38 -6.13 -28.91
C LYS A 293 2.41 -7.30 -28.83
N ASP A 294 2.06 -7.74 -27.62
CA ASP A 294 1.15 -8.86 -27.46
C ASP A 294 -0.31 -8.46 -27.80
N ASN A 295 -0.71 -7.21 -27.55
CA ASN A 295 -2.01 -6.73 -28.01
C ASN A 295 -2.13 -6.65 -29.54
N GLU A 296 -1.06 -6.32 -30.27
CA GLU A 296 -1.07 -6.41 -31.76
C GLU A 296 -1.34 -7.85 -32.22
N THR A 297 -0.72 -8.83 -31.56
CA THR A 297 -0.91 -10.26 -31.83
C THR A 297 -2.34 -10.70 -31.47
N LEU A 298 -2.88 -10.21 -30.35
CA LEU A 298 -4.24 -10.50 -29.93
C LEU A 298 -5.29 -9.85 -30.84
N GLU A 299 -5.01 -8.69 -31.43
CA GLU A 299 -5.91 -8.05 -32.40
C GLU A 299 -6.03 -8.89 -33.68
N GLU A 300 -4.92 -9.42 -34.19
CA GLU A 300 -4.94 -10.37 -35.32
C GLU A 300 -5.73 -11.63 -34.99
N TRP A 301 -5.50 -12.19 -33.80
CA TRP A 301 -6.24 -13.35 -33.31
C TRP A 301 -7.74 -13.04 -33.18
N SER A 302 -8.09 -11.87 -32.64
CA SER A 302 -9.47 -11.43 -32.42
C SER A 302 -10.23 -11.30 -33.74
N ARG A 303 -9.60 -10.72 -34.77
CA ARG A 303 -10.16 -10.63 -36.13
C ARG A 303 -10.42 -12.00 -36.75
N ARG A 304 -9.56 -12.99 -36.48
CA ARG A 304 -9.72 -14.34 -37.01
C ARG A 304 -10.84 -15.13 -36.32
N GLU A 305 -10.93 -15.02 -35.00
CA GLU A 305 -11.86 -15.83 -34.20
C GLU A 305 -13.21 -15.14 -33.95
N GLY A 306 -13.30 -13.83 -34.17
CA GLY A 306 -14.52 -13.05 -33.94
C GLY A 306 -14.84 -12.81 -32.46
N ILE A 307 -13.83 -12.87 -31.59
CA ILE A 307 -13.92 -12.57 -30.15
C ILE A 307 -12.92 -11.46 -29.86
N ASP A 308 -13.37 -10.34 -29.27
CA ASP A 308 -12.48 -9.24 -28.88
C ASP A 308 -11.65 -9.64 -27.66
N VAL A 309 -10.34 -9.77 -27.81
CA VAL A 309 -9.41 -10.16 -26.73
C VAL A 309 -8.27 -9.15 -26.65
N GLN A 310 -8.03 -8.65 -25.44
CA GLN A 310 -6.96 -7.67 -25.17
C GLN A 310 -6.34 -7.93 -23.80
N LEU A 311 -5.12 -7.47 -23.60
CA LEU A 311 -4.49 -7.40 -22.29
C LEU A 311 -5.11 -6.26 -21.46
N ALA A 312 -5.45 -6.53 -20.21
CA ALA A 312 -5.85 -5.50 -19.28
C ALA A 312 -4.64 -4.66 -18.84
N ARG A 313 -4.90 -3.44 -18.37
CA ARG A 313 -3.88 -2.52 -17.88
C ARG A 313 -4.27 -1.98 -16.51
N ASP A 314 -3.31 -1.90 -15.60
CA ASP A 314 -3.46 -1.18 -14.33
C ASP A 314 -4.04 0.23 -14.55
N GLY A 315 -5.01 0.59 -13.72
CA GLY A 315 -5.72 1.86 -13.75
C GLY A 315 -6.78 1.98 -14.83
N SER A 316 -6.87 1.04 -15.79
CA SER A 316 -7.90 1.08 -16.82
C SER A 316 -9.29 0.90 -16.21
N ARG A 317 -10.27 1.61 -16.79
CA ARG A 317 -11.65 1.63 -16.34
C ARG A 317 -12.59 1.22 -17.47
N VAL A 318 -13.43 0.22 -17.22
CA VAL A 318 -14.42 -0.30 -18.17
C VAL A 318 -15.82 -0.03 -17.62
N TYR A 319 -16.60 0.80 -18.31
CA TYR A 319 -18.01 1.03 -17.97
C TYR A 319 -18.86 -0.14 -18.42
N ILE A 320 -19.72 -0.63 -17.53
CA ILE A 320 -20.55 -1.80 -17.76
C ILE A 320 -21.83 -1.69 -16.95
N ASP A 321 -22.95 -2.09 -17.55
CA ASP A 321 -24.25 -2.04 -16.87
C ASP A 321 -24.48 -3.35 -16.10
N LEU A 322 -24.13 -3.34 -14.81
CA LEU A 322 -24.33 -4.47 -13.92
C LEU A 322 -25.75 -4.52 -13.32
N SER A 323 -26.56 -3.47 -13.54
CA SER A 323 -27.81 -3.28 -12.84
C SER A 323 -28.79 -4.44 -13.05
N GLY A 324 -29.52 -4.76 -11.99
CA GLY A 324 -30.77 -5.48 -12.06
C GLY A 324 -31.69 -4.87 -11.03
N ILE A 325 -32.53 -3.92 -11.46
CA ILE A 325 -33.50 -3.24 -10.59
C ILE A 325 -34.27 -4.31 -9.81
N PHE A 326 -34.05 -4.37 -8.50
CA PHE A 326 -34.89 -5.14 -7.59
C PHE A 326 -36.22 -4.39 -7.48
N LEU A 327 -37.18 -4.69 -8.37
CA LEU A 327 -38.57 -4.44 -8.03
C LEU A 327 -38.96 -5.51 -7.01
N SER A 328 -38.71 -5.24 -5.72
CA SER A 328 -39.41 -5.97 -4.67
C SER A 328 -40.89 -5.58 -4.78
N SER A 329 -41.67 -6.42 -5.46
CA SER A 329 -43.12 -6.38 -5.40
C SER A 329 -43.56 -6.66 -3.95
N TYR A 330 -44.27 -5.70 -3.35
CA TYR A 330 -45.06 -5.64 -2.09
C TYR A 330 -44.68 -4.31 -1.38
N ASP A 331 -45.47 -3.24 -1.32
CA ASP A 331 -46.92 -3.09 -1.27
C ASP A 331 -47.45 -2.07 -2.29
N GLY A 332 -48.69 -2.29 -2.73
CA GLY A 332 -49.39 -1.36 -3.60
C GLY A 332 -49.66 -0.02 -2.91
N ILE A 333 -49.40 1.07 -3.65
CA ILE A 333 -50.36 2.14 -3.96
C ILE A 333 -49.69 3.01 -5.03
N LEU A 334 -50.31 3.05 -6.20
CA LEU A 334 -50.02 4.00 -7.25
C LEU A 334 -50.39 5.40 -6.73
N LEU A 335 -49.42 6.30 -6.62
CA LEU A 335 -49.68 7.73 -6.77
C LEU A 335 -48.67 8.30 -7.76
N ALA A 336 -49.14 8.41 -8.99
CA ALA A 336 -48.51 9.23 -10.01
C ALA A 336 -48.58 10.70 -9.57
N SER A 337 -47.44 11.39 -9.58
CA SER A 337 -47.39 12.84 -9.63
C SER A 337 -46.47 13.28 -10.75
N THR A 338 -47.07 13.56 -11.92
CA THR A 338 -46.50 14.48 -12.90
C THR A 338 -46.83 15.91 -12.48
N PRO A 339 -45.93 16.90 -12.65
CA PRO A 339 -46.32 18.29 -12.56
C PRO A 339 -46.72 18.77 -13.95
N SER A 340 -47.99 19.06 -14.17
CA SER A 340 -48.42 19.96 -15.23
C SER A 340 -49.65 20.74 -14.79
N VAL A 341 -49.42 22.04 -14.68
CA VAL A 341 -50.35 23.11 -14.35
C VAL A 341 -51.50 23.15 -15.36
N VAL A 342 -52.74 23.02 -14.90
CA VAL A 342 -53.92 23.63 -15.54
C VAL A 342 -54.92 24.05 -14.45
N ILE A 343 -55.33 25.32 -14.52
CA ILE A 343 -56.28 26.00 -13.64
C ILE A 343 -57.72 25.69 -14.09
N PHE A 344 -58.63 25.38 -13.16
CA PHE A 344 -59.94 26.06 -12.92
C PHE A 344 -60.92 25.19 -12.11
N GLY A 345 -61.50 25.78 -11.06
CA GLY A 345 -62.95 25.70 -10.81
C GLY A 345 -63.50 24.68 -9.80
N GLY A 346 -63.74 25.14 -8.57
CA GLY A 346 -65.08 25.10 -7.97
C GLY A 346 -65.58 23.84 -7.24
N TYR A 347 -66.11 24.12 -6.05
CA TYR A 347 -67.17 23.45 -5.29
C TYR A 347 -66.83 22.45 -4.17
N GLU A 348 -67.41 22.80 -3.01
CA GLU A 348 -67.50 22.16 -1.71
C GLU A 348 -68.26 20.83 -1.74
N SER A 349 -67.94 19.90 -0.83
CA SER A 349 -68.84 19.53 0.31
C SER A 349 -68.42 18.20 0.98
N ASP A 350 -68.03 18.30 2.25
CA ASP A 350 -68.68 17.69 3.43
C ASP A 350 -68.93 16.15 3.57
N ARG A 351 -68.63 15.66 4.79
CA ARG A 351 -69.17 14.48 5.55
C ARG A 351 -68.57 13.09 5.25
N LYS A 352 -68.53 12.12 6.18
CA LYS A 352 -68.47 11.95 7.66
C LYS A 352 -68.29 10.42 7.86
N TRP A 353 -67.57 10.01 8.92
CA TRP A 353 -67.47 8.63 9.49
C TRP A 353 -68.84 8.01 9.85
N PRO A 354 -69.02 6.67 10.03
CA PRO A 354 -68.45 5.82 11.13
C PRO A 354 -68.04 4.37 10.69
N GLU A 355 -67.14 3.63 11.36
CA GLU A 355 -67.20 2.84 12.63
C GLU A 355 -68.24 1.70 12.72
N ASP A 356 -67.75 0.46 12.98
CA ASP A 356 -68.31 -0.69 13.75
C ASP A 356 -67.76 -2.03 13.18
N ALA A 357 -66.88 -2.77 13.87
CA ALA A 357 -67.09 -3.70 15.01
C ALA A 357 -67.71 -5.07 14.63
N GLY A 358 -67.02 -6.18 14.96
CA GLY A 358 -67.58 -7.54 14.88
C GLY A 358 -66.56 -8.68 15.00
N GLU A 359 -66.38 -9.19 16.21
CA GLU A 359 -65.65 -10.43 16.57
C GLU A 359 -66.38 -11.71 16.10
N CYS A 360 -65.64 -12.83 15.90
CA CYS A 360 -65.92 -14.14 16.54
C CYS A 360 -64.96 -15.28 16.10
N ALA A 361 -64.08 -15.66 17.04
CA ALA A 361 -63.78 -17.01 17.57
C ALA A 361 -63.57 -18.27 16.70
N GLY A 362 -62.44 -18.94 16.98
CA GLY A 362 -62.28 -20.41 17.07
C GLY A 362 -61.26 -20.99 16.07
N GLY A 363 -60.20 -21.71 16.42
CA GLY A 363 -59.63 -22.20 17.67
C GLY A 363 -58.51 -23.22 17.35
N GLY A 364 -57.53 -23.40 18.24
CA GLY A 364 -56.67 -24.60 18.26
C GLY A 364 -55.15 -24.38 18.33
N ALA A 365 -54.63 -24.29 19.57
CA ALA A 365 -53.35 -24.74 20.16
C ALA A 365 -52.09 -24.93 19.26
N GLY A 366 -50.87 -24.58 19.68
CA GLY A 366 -50.35 -24.10 20.96
C GLY A 366 -48.81 -24.10 20.97
N GLY A 367 -48.23 -23.36 21.91
CA GLY A 367 -46.80 -23.33 22.28
C GLY A 367 -45.92 -22.47 21.36
N GLY A 368 -45.32 -21.34 21.74
CA GLY A 368 -45.01 -20.77 23.04
C GLY A 368 -43.53 -20.38 23.01
N PHE A 369 -43.21 -19.08 22.92
CA PHE A 369 -41.99 -18.52 23.53
C PHE A 369 -42.14 -17.00 23.69
N LEU A 370 -41.63 -16.57 24.84
CA LEU A 370 -41.87 -15.32 25.55
C LEU A 370 -40.81 -14.28 25.12
N MET A 371 -41.20 -13.07 24.72
CA MET A 371 -40.30 -11.91 24.68
C MET A 371 -40.94 -10.76 25.45
N LYS A 372 -40.37 -10.48 26.63
CA LYS A 372 -40.72 -9.36 27.49
C LYS A 372 -40.22 -8.05 26.86
N ALA A 373 -41.14 -7.19 26.47
CA ALA A 373 -40.86 -5.77 26.27
C ALA A 373 -40.99 -5.05 27.62
N VAL A 374 -39.94 -4.33 28.03
CA VAL A 374 -40.00 -3.38 29.15
C VAL A 374 -40.17 -1.99 28.57
N VAL A 375 -41.37 -1.43 28.74
CA VAL A 375 -41.69 -0.03 28.54
C VAL A 375 -41.48 0.67 29.88
N GLY A 376 -40.70 1.76 29.89
CA GLY A 376 -40.53 2.67 31.02
C GLY A 376 -40.92 4.09 30.63
N SER A 377 -42.12 4.49 31.02
CA SER A 377 -42.58 5.88 31.23
C SER A 377 -41.54 6.70 32.01
N GLY A 378 -41.17 7.94 31.67
CA GLY A 378 -42.01 9.12 31.52
C GLY A 378 -42.00 9.95 32.83
N ARG A 379 -41.39 11.15 32.82
CA ARG A 379 -41.73 12.25 33.75
C ARG A 379 -41.29 13.62 33.21
N GLN A 380 -42.25 14.54 33.24
CA GLN A 380 -42.20 15.94 32.84
C GLN A 380 -41.41 16.83 33.81
N GLY A 381 -40.90 17.95 33.31
CA GLY A 381 -40.50 19.12 34.09
C GLY A 381 -40.38 20.39 33.22
N ARG A 382 -41.28 21.36 33.47
CA ARG A 382 -41.33 22.75 32.99
C ARG A 382 -39.94 23.45 33.04
N GLY A 383 -39.50 24.39 32.21
CA GLY A 383 -40.14 25.36 31.31
C GLY A 383 -39.66 26.78 31.69
N THR A 384 -38.99 27.53 30.79
CA THR A 384 -38.97 29.01 30.75
C THR A 384 -38.38 29.53 29.43
N TYR A 385 -39.13 30.41 28.77
CA TYR A 385 -38.75 31.30 27.65
C TYR A 385 -37.90 32.48 28.14
N LEU A 386 -37.00 33.01 27.28
CA LEU A 386 -36.49 34.41 27.15
C LEU A 386 -35.52 34.39 25.94
N GLN A 387 -35.89 34.80 24.72
CA GLN A 387 -35.98 36.14 24.13
C GLN A 387 -34.63 36.85 23.85
N ASN A 388 -34.34 37.00 22.55
CA ASN A 388 -33.55 38.01 21.81
C ASN A 388 -32.12 38.40 22.25
N ASP A 389 -31.14 38.31 21.34
CA ASP A 389 -30.71 39.47 20.52
C ASP A 389 -29.62 39.10 19.48
N LEU A 390 -29.85 39.56 18.25
CA LEU A 390 -28.88 39.70 17.15
C LEU A 390 -28.01 40.96 17.41
N PRO A 391 -26.85 41.10 16.73
CA PRO A 391 -26.90 41.99 15.57
C PRO A 391 -26.13 41.50 14.33
N ASN A 392 -26.76 41.79 13.20
CA ASN A 392 -26.19 41.88 11.86
C ASN A 392 -24.96 42.80 11.80
N HIS A 393 -24.02 42.50 10.92
CA HIS A 393 -23.55 43.47 9.91
C HIS A 393 -22.96 42.76 8.67
N PHE A 394 -23.77 42.74 7.60
CA PHE A 394 -23.34 42.59 6.21
C PHE A 394 -22.60 43.85 5.75
N ARG A 395 -21.49 43.71 5.03
CA ARG A 395 -21.07 44.64 3.96
C ARG A 395 -20.40 43.88 2.81
N ILE A 396 -21.07 43.95 1.66
CA ILE A 396 -20.60 43.63 0.30
C ILE A 396 -20.08 44.94 -0.32
N PHE A 397 -18.97 44.92 -1.06
CA PHE A 397 -18.62 45.79 -2.22
C PHE A 397 -17.30 45.24 -2.82
N SER A 398 -17.30 44.59 -3.99
CA SER A 398 -17.26 45.12 -5.37
C SER A 398 -15.86 45.49 -5.88
N SER A 399 -15.39 44.78 -6.92
CA SER A 399 -14.36 45.21 -7.90
C SER A 399 -15.05 45.93 -9.09
N PRO A 400 -14.35 46.51 -10.11
CA PRO A 400 -13.00 47.08 -10.25
C PRO A 400 -13.07 48.55 -10.81
N PRO A 401 -11.98 49.20 -11.31
CA PRO A 401 -11.73 49.18 -12.77
C PRO A 401 -10.25 49.33 -13.29
N ASP A 402 -10.06 48.85 -14.52
CA ASP A 402 -9.29 49.31 -15.71
C ASP A 402 -7.75 49.58 -15.77
N SER A 403 -7.12 48.75 -16.62
CA SER A 403 -6.05 48.90 -17.63
C SER A 403 -5.18 50.17 -17.74
N VAL A 404 -3.86 49.98 -17.89
CA VAL A 404 -2.99 50.62 -18.92
C VAL A 404 -1.77 49.71 -19.25
N SER A 405 -1.47 49.58 -20.54
CA SER A 405 -0.33 48.91 -21.17
C SER A 405 0.97 49.74 -21.17
N VAL A 406 2.14 49.13 -21.39
CA VAL A 406 3.28 49.61 -22.24
C VAL A 406 4.53 48.73 -22.03
N SER A 407 5.13 48.30 -23.14
CA SER A 407 6.53 47.83 -23.33
C SER A 407 7.13 48.66 -24.50
N PRO A 408 8.41 48.54 -24.93
CA PRO A 408 9.73 48.34 -24.30
C PRO A 408 10.70 49.53 -24.71
N PRO A 409 12.06 49.43 -24.77
CA PRO A 409 12.75 48.70 -25.85
C PRO A 409 14.12 48.04 -25.53
N LEU A 410 14.51 47.18 -26.48
CA LEU A 410 15.80 46.52 -26.73
C LEU A 410 16.87 47.49 -27.27
N THR A 411 18.16 47.14 -27.10
CA THR A 411 19.20 47.33 -28.14
C THR A 411 20.27 46.24 -28.09
N ASP A 412 20.47 45.61 -29.26
CA ASP A 412 21.57 44.75 -29.70
C ASP A 412 22.96 45.44 -29.67
N SER A 413 24.05 44.67 -29.56
CA SER A 413 24.85 44.26 -30.74
C SER A 413 26.28 43.75 -30.41
N SER A 414 26.53 42.51 -30.84
CA SER A 414 27.67 42.05 -31.67
C SER A 414 29.14 42.08 -31.20
N SER A 415 29.68 40.86 -31.14
CA SER A 415 30.76 40.31 -32.01
C SER A 415 32.19 40.13 -31.50
N SER A 416 32.72 38.96 -31.91
CA SER A 416 34.11 38.60 -32.23
C SER A 416 35.00 37.92 -31.17
N SER A 417 35.07 36.58 -31.31
CA SER A 417 36.28 35.75 -31.13
C SER A 417 37.41 36.23 -32.08
N PRO A 418 38.72 35.82 -31.98
CA PRO A 418 39.12 34.43 -31.73
C PRO A 418 40.53 34.15 -31.11
N ARG A 419 40.82 32.84 -31.01
CA ARG A 419 42.13 32.14 -31.04
C ARG A 419 42.87 31.84 -29.71
N SER A 420 43.01 30.53 -29.50
CA SER A 420 44.07 29.78 -28.80
C SER A 420 45.43 29.90 -29.55
N PRO A 421 46.58 29.28 -29.17
CA PRO A 421 46.76 28.11 -28.27
C PRO A 421 48.06 28.00 -27.42
N ALA A 422 48.10 26.92 -26.61
CA ALA A 422 49.25 26.06 -26.25
C ALA A 422 50.38 26.59 -25.33
N GLU A 423 50.71 25.88 -24.23
CA GLU A 423 51.83 24.90 -24.18
C GLU A 423 52.09 24.33 -22.75
N ARG A 424 52.04 22.99 -22.72
CA ARG A 424 52.75 21.91 -22.00
C ARG A 424 53.96 22.19 -21.07
N ARG A 425 54.14 21.24 -20.12
CA ARG A 425 55.35 20.76 -19.36
C ARG A 425 55.58 21.39 -17.98
N GLU A 426 56.15 20.74 -16.97
CA GLU A 426 56.52 19.35 -16.62
C GLU A 426 56.75 19.31 -15.09
N ALA A 427 56.86 18.12 -14.53
CA ALA A 427 56.90 17.76 -13.11
C ALA A 427 58.22 18.07 -12.37
N SER A 428 58.18 18.19 -11.03
CA SER A 428 59.21 17.62 -10.12
C SER A 428 58.86 17.72 -8.60
N SER A 429 58.82 16.55 -7.95
CA SER A 429 59.36 16.18 -6.60
C SER A 429 58.98 16.94 -5.30
N SER A 430 58.37 16.18 -4.37
CA SER A 430 58.10 16.39 -2.92
C SER A 430 59.36 16.30 -2.01
N PRO A 431 59.32 16.33 -0.64
CA PRO A 431 58.31 16.70 0.40
C PRO A 431 58.96 17.53 1.57
N PRO A 432 58.52 17.49 2.86
CA PRO A 432 57.19 17.58 3.50
C PRO A 432 57.07 18.81 4.44
N MET A 433 55.87 19.11 4.99
CA MET A 433 55.62 19.45 6.41
C MET A 433 54.23 20.06 6.64
N ALA A 434 53.64 19.63 7.76
CA ALA A 434 52.64 20.30 8.59
C ALA A 434 51.17 20.35 8.14
N ALA A 435 50.39 19.56 8.89
CA ALA A 435 48.95 19.60 9.08
C ALA A 435 48.35 21.02 9.14
N SER A 436 47.27 21.21 8.39
CA SER A 436 46.22 22.15 8.74
C SER A 436 44.87 21.58 8.26
N VAL A 437 43.93 21.52 9.20
CA VAL A 437 42.52 21.18 8.99
C VAL A 437 41.87 22.32 8.21
N PRO A 438 41.10 22.08 7.14
CA PRO A 438 40.13 23.05 6.67
C PRO A 438 38.73 22.61 7.08
N ASN A 439 38.15 23.39 8.00
CA ASN A 439 36.71 23.60 8.06
C ASN A 439 36.22 24.08 6.69
N GLY A 440 35.22 23.38 6.14
CA GLY A 440 34.56 23.77 4.91
C GLY A 440 33.13 23.25 4.90
N HIS A 441 32.22 24.03 5.51
CA HIS A 441 30.81 23.93 5.19
C HIS A 441 30.61 24.32 3.72
N SER A 442 30.00 23.42 2.95
CA SER A 442 29.35 23.78 1.70
C SER A 442 28.01 23.05 1.64
N VAL A 443 26.94 23.85 1.68
CA VAL A 443 25.60 23.45 1.26
C VAL A 443 25.71 23.17 -0.24
N ALA A 444 25.73 21.89 -0.63
CA ALA A 444 25.67 21.49 -2.02
C ALA A 444 24.20 21.35 -2.43
N GLY A 445 23.74 22.32 -3.23
CA GLY A 445 22.54 22.17 -4.05
C GLY A 445 22.73 21.12 -5.14
N GLU A 446 21.59 20.64 -5.63
CA GLU A 446 21.33 19.79 -6.80
C GLU A 446 22.54 19.38 -7.66
N GLY A 447 22.80 18.07 -7.69
CA GLY A 447 23.67 17.45 -8.70
C GLY A 447 24.39 16.19 -8.20
N GLY A 448 23.87 15.01 -8.56
CA GLY A 448 24.57 13.72 -8.57
C GLY A 448 25.21 13.25 -7.26
N THR A 449 24.74 12.14 -6.69
CA THR A 449 25.47 11.41 -5.64
C THR A 449 26.90 11.14 -6.13
N PRO A 450 27.95 11.57 -5.40
CA PRO A 450 29.33 11.24 -5.78
C PRO A 450 29.48 9.70 -5.84
N ALA A 451 30.25 9.22 -6.82
CA ALA A 451 30.54 7.79 -6.93
C ALA A 451 31.15 7.29 -5.59
N PRO A 452 30.73 6.12 -5.08
CA PRO A 452 31.17 5.61 -3.79
C PRO A 452 32.71 5.47 -3.77
N PRO A 453 33.37 5.78 -2.63
CA PRO A 453 34.72 5.31 -2.41
C PRO A 453 34.68 3.77 -2.45
N PRO A 454 35.50 3.11 -3.29
CA PRO A 454 35.46 1.66 -3.46
C PRO A 454 35.83 0.86 -2.19
N SER A 455 36.26 1.52 -1.12
CA SER A 455 36.82 0.90 0.09
C SER A 455 36.11 1.28 1.39
N SER A 456 34.86 1.78 1.35
CA SER A 456 34.13 2.19 2.56
C SER A 456 32.76 1.52 2.68
N SER A 457 32.43 1.08 3.89
CA SER A 457 31.08 0.61 4.20
C SER A 457 30.07 1.76 4.14
N SER A 458 28.80 1.44 3.92
CA SER A 458 27.74 2.44 3.96
C SER A 458 26.42 1.88 4.49
N LEU A 459 25.62 2.80 5.03
CA LEU A 459 24.26 2.54 5.50
C LEU A 459 23.29 3.20 4.52
N VAL A 460 22.37 2.43 3.95
CA VAL A 460 21.37 2.89 2.98
C VAL A 460 19.98 2.74 3.61
N PHE A 461 19.29 3.85 3.80
CA PHE A 461 17.94 3.87 4.36
C PHE A 461 16.94 3.52 3.26
N LEU A 462 16.41 2.29 3.28
CA LEU A 462 15.41 1.84 2.30
C LEU A 462 14.01 2.36 2.65
N GLY A 463 13.76 2.61 3.94
CA GLY A 463 12.56 3.26 4.42
C GLY A 463 12.78 3.93 5.76
N THR A 464 12.06 5.02 6.01
CA THR A 464 12.23 5.90 7.17
C THR A 464 10.92 6.30 7.86
N GLY A 465 9.79 5.76 7.39
CA GLY A 465 8.44 6.07 7.86
C GLY A 465 7.87 5.04 8.83
N CYS A 466 6.73 5.38 9.41
CA CYS A 466 5.98 4.51 10.31
C CYS A 466 5.33 3.30 9.60
N SER A 467 4.64 2.43 10.35
CA SER A 467 3.91 1.26 9.83
C SER A 467 2.88 1.56 8.73
N SER A 468 2.35 2.77 8.65
CA SER A 468 1.41 3.19 7.58
C SER A 468 2.08 3.89 6.40
N ALA A 469 3.40 4.12 6.48
CA ALA A 469 4.21 4.87 5.52
C ALA A 469 3.69 6.30 5.25
N VAL A 470 4.43 7.07 4.45
CA VAL A 470 4.03 8.42 3.99
C VAL A 470 4.12 8.43 2.46
N PRO A 471 3.06 8.85 1.73
CA PRO A 471 1.81 9.43 2.22
C PRO A 471 0.91 8.45 2.96
N ASN A 472 0.27 8.92 4.02
CA ASN A 472 -0.91 8.23 4.56
C ASN A 472 -2.03 8.30 3.51
N ALA A 473 -2.39 7.17 2.91
CA ALA A 473 -3.31 7.12 1.77
C ALA A 473 -4.68 7.73 2.11
N ARG A 474 -5.11 7.62 3.37
CA ARG A 474 -6.36 8.22 3.86
C ARG A 474 -6.40 9.73 3.64
N CYS A 475 -5.30 10.43 3.87
CA CYS A 475 -5.22 11.88 3.65
C CYS A 475 -5.39 12.29 2.18
N LEU A 476 -5.29 11.35 1.25
CA LEU A 476 -5.42 11.59 -0.18
C LEU A 476 -6.81 11.20 -0.69
N ILE A 477 -7.35 10.07 -0.24
CA ILE A 477 -8.68 9.57 -0.66
C ILE A 477 -9.83 10.20 0.14
N GLN A 478 -9.57 10.62 1.39
CA GLN A 478 -10.48 11.32 2.29
C GLN A 478 -9.73 12.52 2.90
N PRO A 479 -9.44 13.57 2.10
CA PRO A 479 -8.60 14.66 2.53
C PRO A 479 -9.22 15.39 3.74
N PRO A 480 -8.45 15.64 4.82
CA PRO A 480 -8.88 16.50 5.90
C PRO A 480 -9.02 17.95 5.40
N ASP A 481 -9.69 18.80 6.18
CA ASP A 481 -9.74 20.24 5.94
C ASP A 481 -9.04 20.99 7.10
N PRO A 482 -7.88 21.64 6.85
CA PRO A 482 -7.17 21.73 5.57
C PRO A 482 -6.48 20.40 5.16
N PRO A 483 -6.21 20.18 3.85
CA PRO A 483 -5.49 19.00 3.39
C PRO A 483 -4.11 18.82 4.04
N CYS A 484 -3.73 17.57 4.28
CA CYS A 484 -2.43 17.25 4.88
C CYS A 484 -1.27 17.62 3.95
N ALA A 485 -0.55 18.69 4.28
CA ALA A 485 0.53 19.21 3.46
C ALA A 485 1.62 18.17 3.13
N VAL A 486 2.05 17.37 4.11
CA VAL A 486 3.10 16.35 3.93
C VAL A 486 2.65 15.28 2.95
N CYS A 487 1.43 14.73 3.12
CA CYS A 487 0.91 13.71 2.21
C CYS A 487 0.69 14.28 0.80
N SER A 488 0.09 15.47 0.68
CA SER A 488 -0.14 16.10 -0.62
C SER A 488 1.17 16.40 -1.35
N GLN A 489 2.18 16.88 -0.63
CA GLN A 489 3.49 17.19 -1.21
C GLN A 489 4.29 15.93 -1.53
N SER A 490 4.16 14.83 -0.77
CA SER A 490 4.94 13.61 -1.01
C SER A 490 4.77 12.99 -2.40
N LEU A 491 3.69 13.34 -3.13
CA LEU A 491 3.42 12.90 -4.49
C LEU A 491 3.62 13.99 -5.55
N SER A 492 4.17 15.16 -5.19
CA SER A 492 4.34 16.29 -6.13
C SER A 492 5.49 16.08 -7.12
N VAL A 493 6.43 15.20 -6.78
CA VAL A 493 7.54 14.74 -7.63
C VAL A 493 7.65 13.22 -7.45
N PRO A 494 8.36 12.50 -8.35
CA PRO A 494 8.57 11.07 -8.19
C PRO A 494 9.03 10.72 -6.76
N PRO A 495 8.48 9.65 -6.15
CA PRO A 495 8.75 9.27 -4.76
C PRO A 495 10.22 9.28 -4.35
N GLU A 496 11.10 8.80 -5.23
CA GLU A 496 12.55 8.72 -5.02
C GLU A 496 13.25 10.08 -4.90
N LEU A 497 12.60 11.17 -5.34
CA LEU A 497 13.09 12.55 -5.23
C LEU A 497 12.48 13.29 -4.05
N ASN A 498 11.48 12.71 -3.38
CA ASN A 498 10.69 13.40 -2.36
C ASN A 498 11.01 12.91 -0.95
N PRO A 499 11.64 13.72 -0.09
CA PRO A 499 11.99 13.27 1.26
C PRO A 499 10.79 13.17 2.22
N ASN A 500 9.61 13.64 1.80
CA ASN A 500 8.34 13.40 2.51
C ASN A 500 7.70 12.07 2.10
N TYR A 501 8.12 11.44 1.00
CA TYR A 501 7.73 10.07 0.69
C TYR A 501 8.59 9.11 1.51
N ARG A 502 7.96 8.23 2.29
CA ARG A 502 8.65 7.36 3.26
C ARG A 502 8.01 5.99 3.30
N CYS A 503 8.77 4.97 2.93
CA CYS A 503 8.45 3.56 3.12
C CYS A 503 8.59 3.19 4.60
N ASN A 504 8.09 2.01 4.99
CA ASN A 504 8.30 1.48 6.34
C ASN A 504 9.80 1.36 6.66
N THR A 505 10.17 1.63 7.91
CA THR A 505 11.56 1.57 8.36
C THR A 505 12.29 0.30 7.89
N SER A 506 13.40 0.49 7.18
CA SER A 506 14.28 -0.61 6.74
C SER A 506 15.67 -0.07 6.42
N LEU A 507 16.71 -0.81 6.81
CA LEU A 507 18.10 -0.38 6.68
C LEU A 507 18.95 -1.44 5.98
N LEU A 508 19.58 -1.05 4.88
CA LEU A 508 20.59 -1.86 4.19
C LEU A 508 22.00 -1.43 4.60
N ILE A 509 22.76 -2.37 5.16
CA ILE A 509 24.19 -2.23 5.43
C ILE A 509 24.95 -2.82 4.25
N ASP A 510 25.70 -1.98 3.56
CA ASP A 510 26.68 -2.32 2.54
C ASP A 510 28.05 -2.38 3.22
N TYR A 511 28.44 -3.56 3.71
CA TYR A 511 29.63 -3.80 4.51
C TYR A 511 30.82 -4.18 3.63
N CYS A 512 31.81 -3.28 3.58
CA CYS A 512 33.08 -3.48 2.90
C CYS A 512 34.03 -4.23 3.84
N GLN A 513 34.21 -5.53 3.60
CA GLN A 513 35.10 -6.39 4.39
C GLN A 513 36.59 -6.13 4.08
N ASP A 514 36.87 -5.85 2.82
CA ASP A 514 38.16 -5.48 2.26
C ASP A 514 37.92 -4.54 1.07
N GLU A 515 38.96 -3.91 0.51
CA GLU A 515 38.84 -2.86 -0.54
C GLU A 515 38.12 -3.31 -1.83
N VAL A 516 37.65 -4.55 -1.93
CA VAL A 516 36.96 -5.11 -3.11
C VAL A 516 35.68 -5.88 -2.75
N THR A 517 35.59 -6.44 -1.54
CA THR A 517 34.51 -7.36 -1.15
C THR A 517 33.44 -6.64 -0.32
N HIS A 518 32.28 -6.47 -0.94
CA HIS A 518 31.07 -5.97 -0.29
C HIS A 518 30.15 -7.12 0.11
N LYS A 519 29.56 -7.00 1.29
CA LYS A 519 28.52 -7.88 1.82
C LYS A 519 27.32 -7.05 2.23
N TYR A 520 26.13 -7.51 1.90
CA TYR A 520 24.91 -6.79 2.15
C TYR A 520 24.15 -7.43 3.32
N ILE A 521 23.74 -6.64 4.30
CA ILE A 521 22.91 -7.07 5.43
C ILE A 521 21.67 -6.16 5.48
N LEU A 522 20.47 -6.74 5.44
CA LEU A 522 19.22 -5.99 5.59
C LEU A 522 18.69 -6.12 7.01
N ILE A 523 18.36 -5.00 7.64
CA ILE A 523 17.58 -4.96 8.88
C ILE A 523 16.14 -4.62 8.51
N ASP A 524 15.25 -5.53 8.90
CA ASP A 524 13.82 -5.58 8.59
C ASP A 524 13.50 -5.70 7.10
N VAL A 525 12.75 -6.76 6.75
CA VAL A 525 12.64 -7.21 5.36
C VAL A 525 11.80 -6.27 4.52
N GLY A 526 10.91 -5.47 5.14
CA GLY A 526 10.10 -4.44 4.48
C GLY A 526 9.59 -4.93 3.12
N LYS A 527 10.35 -4.63 2.05
CA LYS A 527 10.30 -5.34 0.75
C LYS A 527 11.69 -5.69 0.18
N THR A 528 11.93 -6.99 -0.07
CA THR A 528 13.01 -7.65 -0.88
C THR A 528 14.48 -7.51 -0.47
N PHE A 529 15.20 -8.65 -0.28
CA PHE A 529 16.66 -8.68 -0.10
C PHE A 529 17.37 -10.03 -0.31
N ARG A 530 18.64 -9.99 -0.78
CA ARG A 530 19.34 -11.16 -1.35
C ARG A 530 20.26 -11.92 -0.38
N GLU A 531 20.92 -11.26 0.56
CA GLU A 531 22.09 -11.85 1.23
C GLU A 531 21.85 -12.30 2.66
N GLN A 532 21.84 -11.40 3.65
CA GLN A 532 21.57 -11.72 5.05
C GLN A 532 20.53 -10.77 5.64
N ILE A 533 19.60 -11.30 6.41
CA ILE A 533 18.51 -10.52 6.97
C ILE A 533 18.56 -10.61 8.50
N ILE A 534 18.37 -9.48 9.16
CA ILE A 534 18.14 -9.38 10.60
C ILE A 534 16.73 -8.83 10.79
N LEU A 535 15.91 -9.49 11.60
CA LEU A 535 14.58 -8.99 11.97
C LEU A 535 14.61 -8.41 13.39
N THR A 536 14.14 -7.17 13.54
CA THR A 536 14.01 -6.51 14.84
C THR A 536 12.88 -7.13 15.67
N HIS A 537 11.74 -7.41 15.01
CA HIS A 537 10.51 -7.89 15.64
C HIS A 537 9.53 -8.50 14.60
N GLU A 538 8.36 -9.00 15.03
CA GLU A 538 7.44 -9.76 14.15
C GLU A 538 6.12 -9.05 13.76
N HIS A 539 6.07 -7.73 13.82
CA HIS A 539 4.95 -6.97 13.28
C HIS A 539 4.93 -6.97 11.75
N ALA A 540 3.77 -6.65 11.18
CA ALA A 540 3.49 -6.82 9.76
C ALA A 540 4.46 -6.03 8.86
N ASP A 541 4.72 -4.77 9.20
CA ASP A 541 5.63 -3.87 8.51
C ASP A 541 7.09 -4.37 8.48
N ALA A 542 7.51 -5.20 9.43
CA ALA A 542 8.85 -5.80 9.43
C ALA A 542 8.95 -7.12 8.64
N ILE A 543 7.85 -7.90 8.56
CA ILE A 543 7.91 -9.32 8.11
C ILE A 543 7.05 -9.68 6.88
N LEU A 544 6.08 -8.85 6.47
CA LEU A 544 5.20 -9.21 5.33
C LEU A 544 5.96 -9.30 3.98
N GLY A 545 7.17 -8.74 3.89
CA GLY A 545 8.05 -8.89 2.73
C GLY A 545 8.82 -10.22 2.63
N LEU A 546 8.71 -11.13 3.60
CA LEU A 546 9.48 -12.38 3.63
C LEU A 546 9.22 -13.30 2.43
N ASP A 547 7.99 -13.32 1.91
CA ASP A 547 7.63 -14.10 0.72
C ASP A 547 8.39 -13.65 -0.53
N ASP A 548 8.67 -12.34 -0.64
CA ASP A 548 9.34 -11.71 -1.78
C ASP A 548 10.85 -11.92 -1.81
N VAL A 549 11.45 -12.43 -0.73
CA VAL A 549 12.86 -12.82 -0.72
C VAL A 549 13.17 -13.84 -1.84
N ARG A 550 12.19 -14.67 -2.24
CA ARG A 550 12.32 -15.61 -3.36
C ARG A 550 12.66 -14.93 -4.70
N ILE A 551 12.30 -13.66 -4.87
CA ILE A 551 12.50 -12.91 -6.13
C ILE A 551 13.99 -12.64 -6.32
N VAL A 552 14.70 -12.32 -5.24
CA VAL A 552 16.11 -11.92 -5.26
C VAL A 552 17.08 -13.08 -5.03
N GLN A 553 16.56 -14.22 -4.58
CA GLN A 553 17.30 -15.49 -4.53
C GLN A 553 17.69 -16.00 -5.94
N PRO A 554 18.70 -16.88 -6.06
CA PRO A 554 18.99 -17.56 -7.33
C PRO A 554 17.78 -18.33 -7.86
N PHE A 555 17.63 -18.38 -9.18
CA PHE A 555 16.58 -19.18 -9.81
C PHE A 555 17.02 -20.64 -9.89
N SER A 556 16.22 -21.56 -9.33
CA SER A 556 16.36 -23.01 -9.52
C SER A 556 14.99 -23.61 -9.89
N PRO A 557 14.85 -24.42 -10.96
CA PRO A 557 13.58 -25.06 -11.33
C PRO A 557 13.00 -25.94 -10.23
N THR A 558 13.87 -26.59 -9.44
CA THR A 558 13.49 -27.45 -8.31
C THR A 558 13.42 -26.69 -6.98
N ASN A 559 13.62 -25.37 -7.01
CA ASN A 559 13.76 -24.50 -5.83
C ASN A 559 14.84 -24.98 -4.82
N ASP A 560 15.78 -25.81 -5.28
CA ASP A 560 16.94 -26.27 -4.51
C ASP A 560 18.05 -25.22 -4.66
N ILE A 561 18.12 -24.32 -3.67
CA ILE A 561 19.08 -23.22 -3.58
C ILE A 561 19.58 -23.11 -2.14
N GLU A 562 20.74 -22.50 -1.97
CA GLU A 562 21.22 -22.15 -0.63
C GLU A 562 20.22 -21.18 0.03
N PRO A 563 19.73 -21.51 1.25
CA PRO A 563 18.76 -20.67 1.93
C PRO A 563 19.40 -19.37 2.44
N THR A 564 18.65 -18.27 2.36
CA THR A 564 19.04 -16.96 2.89
C THR A 564 18.99 -16.99 4.43
N PRO A 565 20.10 -16.69 5.14
CA PRO A 565 20.10 -16.60 6.59
C PRO A 565 19.21 -15.47 7.11
N ILE A 566 18.33 -15.79 8.05
CA ILE A 566 17.50 -14.84 8.80
C ILE A 566 17.87 -14.93 10.28
N TYR A 567 18.31 -13.82 10.86
CA TYR A 567 18.62 -13.70 12.28
C TYR A 567 17.45 -13.04 13.00
N LEU A 568 16.94 -13.67 14.06
CA LEU A 568 15.76 -13.21 14.78
C LEU A 568 15.69 -13.77 16.20
N SER A 569 14.93 -13.14 17.08
CA SER A 569 14.71 -13.66 18.44
C SER A 569 13.88 -14.95 18.43
N GLN A 570 13.98 -15.74 19.50
CA GLN A 570 13.15 -16.96 19.64
C GLN A 570 11.64 -16.63 19.62
N PHE A 571 11.26 -15.47 20.15
CA PHE A 571 9.88 -15.00 20.15
C PHE A 571 9.38 -14.72 18.73
N ALA A 572 10.16 -13.97 17.94
CA ALA A 572 9.86 -13.71 16.53
C ALA A 572 9.78 -15.00 15.72
N MET A 573 10.71 -15.96 15.95
CA MET A 573 10.69 -17.26 15.28
C MET A 573 9.41 -18.05 15.57
N ASN A 574 8.96 -18.09 16.82
CA ASN A 574 7.73 -18.79 17.19
C ASN A 574 6.51 -18.21 16.47
N SER A 575 6.44 -16.88 16.38
CA SER A 575 5.36 -16.17 15.69
C SER A 575 5.41 -16.38 14.18
N ILE A 576 6.59 -16.30 13.56
CA ILE A 576 6.77 -16.56 12.13
C ILE A 576 6.41 -18.01 11.79
N ALA A 577 6.81 -18.98 12.61
CA ALA A 577 6.42 -20.39 12.40
C ALA A 577 4.91 -20.61 12.45
N GLN A 578 4.18 -19.78 13.20
CA GLN A 578 2.73 -19.78 13.22
C GLN A 578 2.14 -19.07 11.99
N LYS A 579 2.59 -17.85 11.70
CA LYS A 579 2.05 -16.98 10.64
C LYS A 579 2.39 -17.47 9.23
N PHE A 580 3.62 -17.92 9.02
CA PHE A 580 4.14 -18.36 7.72
C PHE A 580 4.67 -19.79 7.78
N PRO A 581 3.82 -20.79 8.08
CA PRO A 581 4.25 -22.18 8.23
C PRO A 581 4.94 -22.71 6.97
N TYR A 582 4.53 -22.22 5.79
CA TYR A 582 5.10 -22.60 4.50
C TYR A 582 6.53 -22.11 4.27
N LEU A 583 6.98 -21.08 5.00
CA LEU A 583 8.38 -20.62 4.98
C LEU A 583 9.28 -21.39 5.97
N VAL A 584 8.68 -22.15 6.91
CA VAL A 584 9.39 -22.84 7.99
C VAL A 584 9.39 -24.36 7.82
N ARG A 585 8.24 -24.99 7.55
CA ARG A 585 8.10 -26.46 7.46
C ARG A 585 8.04 -26.91 6.00
N LYS A 586 9.14 -27.52 5.55
CA LYS A 586 9.31 -28.04 4.18
C LYS A 586 9.28 -29.57 4.15
N LYS A 587 8.19 -30.20 4.59
CA LYS A 587 7.96 -31.61 4.25
C LYS A 587 7.02 -31.66 3.06
N LEU A 588 7.59 -31.66 1.86
CA LEU A 588 6.89 -32.18 0.69
C LEU A 588 6.68 -33.67 0.94
N LYS A 589 5.45 -34.16 0.77
CA LYS A 589 5.23 -35.61 0.67
C LYS A 589 5.84 -36.11 -0.64
N GLU A 590 6.21 -37.39 -0.68
CA GLU A 590 6.69 -38.02 -1.91
C GLU A 590 5.62 -37.90 -3.00
N GLY A 591 5.91 -37.13 -4.07
CA GLY A 591 4.97 -36.84 -5.17
C GLY A 591 4.33 -35.45 -5.17
N GLU A 592 4.57 -34.58 -4.17
CA GLU A 592 4.09 -33.18 -4.22
C GLU A 592 5.03 -32.29 -5.06
N GLU A 593 4.47 -31.47 -5.96
CA GLU A 593 5.24 -30.46 -6.70
C GLU A 593 5.91 -29.45 -5.78
N VAL A 594 7.11 -29.00 -6.17
CA VAL A 594 7.84 -27.97 -5.42
C VAL A 594 7.16 -26.62 -5.60
N ARG A 595 6.39 -26.18 -4.59
CA ARG A 595 5.91 -24.80 -4.52
C ARG A 595 7.10 -23.85 -4.36
N ARG A 596 7.16 -22.82 -5.21
CA ARG A 596 8.29 -21.91 -5.28
C ARG A 596 8.19 -20.78 -4.26
N VAL A 597 8.52 -21.10 -3.02
CA VAL A 597 8.56 -20.16 -1.88
C VAL A 597 9.99 -19.76 -1.53
N ALA A 598 10.16 -18.70 -0.74
CA ALA A 598 11.48 -18.26 -0.30
C ALA A 598 12.20 -19.35 0.52
N GLN A 599 13.47 -19.58 0.21
CA GLN A 599 14.29 -20.56 0.94
C GLN A 599 15.03 -19.87 2.09
N LEU A 600 14.56 -20.03 3.32
CA LEU A 600 15.10 -19.32 4.48
C LEU A 600 15.80 -20.26 5.48
N ASP A 601 16.93 -19.81 6.04
CA ASP A 601 17.69 -20.47 7.12
C ASP A 601 17.50 -19.65 8.41
N TRP A 602 16.71 -20.19 9.34
CA TRP A 602 16.30 -19.47 10.54
C TRP A 602 17.33 -19.61 11.66
N ARG A 603 17.97 -18.49 12.04
CA ARG A 603 19.02 -18.42 13.06
C ARG A 603 18.53 -17.65 14.27
N VAL A 604 18.16 -18.39 15.31
CA VAL A 604 17.70 -17.79 16.56
C VAL A 604 18.89 -17.13 17.27
N ILE A 605 18.76 -15.83 17.56
CA ILE A 605 19.71 -15.06 18.38
C ILE A 605 19.14 -14.85 19.80
N GLU A 606 20.03 -14.75 20.77
CA GLU A 606 19.67 -14.45 22.16
C GLU A 606 19.45 -12.93 22.32
N SER A 607 18.34 -12.53 22.94
CA SER A 607 18.03 -11.12 23.24
C SER A 607 18.84 -10.61 24.43
N ASP A 608 20.17 -10.65 24.33
CA ASP A 608 21.11 -10.32 25.42
C ASP A 608 22.34 -9.55 24.89
N LEU A 609 22.70 -8.47 25.59
CA LEU A 609 23.88 -7.63 25.34
C LEU A 609 25.19 -8.43 25.40
N GLN A 610 25.23 -9.52 26.17
CA GLN A 610 26.41 -10.37 26.35
C GLN A 610 26.51 -11.51 25.33
N LYS A 611 25.56 -11.58 24.39
CA LYS A 611 25.47 -12.63 23.37
C LYS A 611 25.53 -12.04 21.96
N PRO A 612 26.65 -11.43 21.57
CA PRO A 612 26.82 -10.95 20.21
C PRO A 612 26.76 -12.10 19.21
N PHE A 613 26.36 -11.78 17.99
CA PHE A 613 26.40 -12.70 16.86
C PHE A 613 27.13 -12.07 15.68
N VAL A 614 27.66 -12.90 14.80
CA VAL A 614 28.39 -12.44 13.61
C VAL A 614 27.63 -12.87 12.36
N THR A 615 27.42 -11.91 11.47
CA THR A 615 26.84 -12.12 10.14
C THR A 615 27.64 -11.32 9.12
N SER A 616 27.93 -11.92 7.95
CA SER A 616 28.79 -11.31 6.93
C SER A 616 30.10 -10.71 7.48
N GLY A 617 30.69 -11.32 8.53
CA GLY A 617 31.92 -10.85 9.17
C GLY A 617 31.78 -9.57 10.02
N LEU A 618 30.58 -9.00 10.13
CA LEU A 618 30.25 -7.89 11.03
C LEU A 618 29.60 -8.44 12.30
N GLU A 619 30.07 -7.95 13.45
CA GLU A 619 29.57 -8.33 14.76
C GLU A 619 28.43 -7.40 15.19
N PHE A 620 27.33 -8.00 15.64
CA PHE A 620 26.14 -7.32 16.14
C PHE A 620 25.90 -7.70 17.59
N VAL A 621 25.64 -6.69 18.42
CA VAL A 621 25.18 -6.83 19.79
C VAL A 621 23.67 -6.55 19.82
N PRO A 622 22.82 -7.53 20.17
CA PRO A 622 21.40 -7.31 20.36
C PRO A 622 21.13 -6.31 21.48
N LEU A 623 20.27 -5.33 21.23
CA LEU A 623 19.85 -4.31 22.19
C LEU A 623 18.35 -4.49 22.52
N PRO A 624 17.99 -5.17 23.61
CA PRO A 624 16.58 -5.26 24.02
C PRO A 624 16.01 -3.87 24.31
N VAL A 625 14.88 -3.52 23.69
CA VAL A 625 14.16 -2.26 23.89
C VAL A 625 12.67 -2.50 24.08
N ILE A 626 11.99 -1.59 24.79
CA ILE A 626 10.57 -1.74 25.11
C ILE A 626 9.73 -1.02 24.05
N HIS A 627 8.71 -1.69 23.50
CA HIS A 627 7.81 -1.19 22.46
C HIS A 627 6.34 -1.33 22.94
N GLY A 628 5.83 -0.34 23.65
CA GLY A 628 4.55 -0.45 24.38
C GLY A 628 4.74 -1.03 25.78
N GLU A 629 3.67 -1.50 26.42
CA GLU A 629 3.72 -1.86 27.85
C GLU A 629 4.58 -3.10 28.15
N ASP A 630 4.37 -4.20 27.40
CA ASP A 630 4.92 -5.53 27.73
C ASP A 630 5.62 -6.23 26.55
N TYR A 631 6.05 -5.47 25.54
CA TYR A 631 6.69 -6.04 24.36
C TYR A 631 8.14 -5.58 24.22
N VAL A 632 9.03 -6.53 23.89
CA VAL A 632 10.46 -6.30 23.72
C VAL A 632 10.83 -6.47 22.24
N CYS A 633 11.23 -5.37 21.61
CA CYS A 633 11.88 -5.36 20.30
C CYS A 633 13.41 -5.51 20.46
N LEU A 634 14.10 -5.78 19.36
CA LEU A 634 15.56 -5.70 19.29
C LEU A 634 16.00 -4.49 18.45
N GLY A 635 16.79 -3.61 19.07
CA GLY A 635 17.76 -2.79 18.35
C GLY A 635 19.08 -3.54 18.19
N PHE A 636 20.04 -2.92 17.51
CA PHE A 636 21.36 -3.51 17.30
C PHE A 636 22.48 -2.48 17.41
N LEU A 637 23.54 -2.83 18.14
CA LEU A 637 24.81 -2.11 18.19
C LEU A 637 25.84 -2.86 17.34
N PHE A 638 26.53 -2.15 16.43
CA PHE A 638 27.53 -2.73 15.55
C PHE A 638 28.62 -1.71 15.17
N GLY A 639 29.71 -2.21 14.60
CA GLY A 639 30.88 -1.40 14.22
C GLY A 639 31.92 -1.28 15.34
N ARG A 640 33.16 -1.63 15.02
CA ARG A 640 34.33 -1.59 15.92
C ARG A 640 35.08 -0.27 15.83
N LYS A 641 35.17 0.32 14.65
CA LYS A 641 35.86 1.61 14.44
C LYS A 641 34.91 2.78 14.65
N SER A 642 33.74 2.71 14.00
CA SER A 642 32.64 3.64 14.23
C SER A 642 31.50 2.90 14.89
N LYS A 643 31.15 3.26 16.13
CA LYS A 643 30.06 2.61 16.88
C LYS A 643 28.71 3.13 16.41
N VAL A 644 27.86 2.24 15.90
CA VAL A 644 26.53 2.55 15.39
C VAL A 644 25.47 1.79 16.18
N ALA A 645 24.45 2.49 16.66
CA ALA A 645 23.24 1.86 17.19
C ALA A 645 22.05 2.11 16.26
N TYR A 646 21.34 1.06 15.88
CA TYR A 646 20.08 1.10 15.15
C TYR A 646 18.96 0.63 16.06
N ILE A 647 18.00 1.51 16.35
CA ILE A 647 16.88 1.24 17.26
C ILE A 647 15.61 1.80 16.64
N SER A 648 14.83 0.93 15.99
CA SER A 648 13.45 1.21 15.57
C SER A 648 12.46 0.76 16.65
N ASP A 649 11.19 1.18 16.52
CA ASP A 649 10.06 0.67 17.31
C ASP A 649 10.34 0.65 18.82
N VAL A 650 10.61 1.82 19.40
CA VAL A 650 10.98 1.94 20.81
C VAL A 650 10.14 3.00 21.50
N SER A 651 9.62 2.65 22.67
CA SER A 651 8.93 3.56 23.61
C SER A 651 9.79 3.86 24.85
N ARG A 652 10.66 2.92 25.24
CA ARG A 652 11.49 3.05 26.44
C ARG A 652 12.74 2.18 26.35
N PHE A 653 13.85 2.69 26.87
CA PHE A 653 15.10 1.95 27.00
C PHE A 653 15.20 1.28 28.38
N PRO A 654 15.49 -0.02 28.44
CA PRO A 654 15.97 -0.65 29.66
C PRO A 654 17.28 0.02 30.13
N PRO A 655 17.54 0.14 31.45
CA PRO A 655 18.76 0.79 31.96
C PRO A 655 20.06 0.16 31.43
N SER A 656 20.07 -1.16 31.24
CA SER A 656 21.21 -1.88 30.67
C SER A 656 21.48 -1.48 29.21
N THR A 657 20.42 -1.39 28.41
CA THR A 657 20.51 -0.98 27.00
C THR A 657 20.96 0.46 26.88
N GLU A 658 20.38 1.36 27.67
CA GLU A 658 20.79 2.77 27.66
C GLU A 658 22.25 2.94 28.10
N HIS A 659 22.69 2.20 29.13
CA HIS A 659 24.08 2.21 29.56
C HIS A 659 25.03 1.78 28.42
N ALA A 660 24.71 0.70 27.71
CA ALA A 660 25.52 0.16 26.62
C ALA A 660 25.70 1.14 25.44
N ILE A 661 24.73 2.03 25.21
CA ILE A 661 24.77 2.98 24.09
C ILE A 661 25.12 4.42 24.49
N SER A 662 25.12 4.74 25.78
CA SER A 662 25.38 6.12 26.25
C SER A 662 26.87 6.43 26.35
N LYS A 663 27.22 7.70 26.08
CA LYS A 663 28.56 8.24 26.31
C LYS A 663 29.07 8.04 27.73
N SER A 664 28.18 8.11 28.73
CA SER A 664 28.51 7.91 30.14
C SER A 664 28.67 6.44 30.55
N GLY A 665 28.22 5.50 29.72
CA GLY A 665 28.34 4.06 29.96
C GLY A 665 29.49 3.45 29.18
N GLU A 666 29.18 2.72 28.11
CA GLU A 666 30.18 1.95 27.33
C GLU A 666 30.84 2.73 26.17
N GLY A 667 30.62 4.06 26.14
CA GLY A 667 31.32 4.99 25.27
C GLY A 667 30.42 5.67 24.26
N GLN A 668 30.92 6.76 23.68
CA GLN A 668 30.15 7.60 22.77
C GLN A 668 29.90 6.89 21.44
N LEU A 669 28.65 6.86 20.98
CA LEU A 669 28.32 6.41 19.62
C LEU A 669 28.78 7.41 18.57
N ASP A 670 29.24 6.92 17.43
CA ASP A 670 29.48 7.73 16.23
C ASP A 670 28.18 8.06 15.52
N LEU A 671 27.24 7.10 15.48
CA LEU A 671 25.92 7.29 14.89
C LEU A 671 24.84 6.57 15.69
N LEU A 672 23.77 7.30 16.03
CA LEU A 672 22.54 6.74 16.58
C LEU A 672 21.42 6.87 15.52
N ILE A 673 20.84 5.75 15.10
CA ILE A 673 19.62 5.73 14.28
C ILE A 673 18.47 5.38 15.22
N LEU A 674 17.52 6.30 15.37
CA LEU A 674 16.51 6.20 16.44
C LEU A 674 15.10 6.56 15.97
N ASP A 675 14.13 5.78 16.43
CA ASP A 675 12.70 6.00 16.24
C ASP A 675 12.19 7.34 16.79
N CYS A 676 11.30 7.97 16.04
CA CYS A 676 10.63 9.22 16.34
C CYS A 676 9.27 9.25 15.63
N LEU A 677 8.21 8.80 16.29
CA LEU A 677 6.95 8.52 15.59
C LEU A 677 6.08 9.78 15.34
N TYR A 678 5.81 10.54 16.40
CA TYR A 678 4.88 11.68 16.38
C TYR A 678 5.57 13.00 16.68
N ARG A 679 5.11 14.08 16.04
CA ARG A 679 5.71 15.41 16.20
C ARG A 679 5.37 16.05 17.55
N THR A 680 4.20 15.73 18.07
CA THR A 680 3.70 16.22 19.36
C THR A 680 3.27 15.04 20.23
N ASN A 681 3.16 15.26 21.54
CA ASN A 681 2.54 14.31 22.47
C ASN A 681 1.03 14.11 22.24
N MET A 682 0.43 14.73 21.20
CA MET A 682 -1.02 14.71 20.97
C MET A 682 -1.48 13.54 20.08
N LEU A 683 -1.38 12.35 20.65
CA LEU A 683 -2.54 11.46 20.73
C LEU A 683 -2.69 11.21 22.23
N CYS A 684 -3.34 12.10 22.99
CA CYS A 684 -4.79 12.05 23.21
C CYS A 684 -5.35 13.36 23.79
N ALA A 685 -5.47 14.44 23.00
CA ALA A 685 -6.11 15.67 23.51
C ALA A 685 -7.64 15.72 23.32
N ASP A 686 -8.22 14.77 22.59
CA ASP A 686 -9.68 14.53 22.60
C ASP A 686 -10.11 13.54 23.69
N ILE A 687 -9.17 13.05 24.51
CA ILE A 687 -9.47 12.37 25.76
C ILE A 687 -9.52 13.45 26.84
N LEU A 688 -10.73 13.80 27.26
CA LEU A 688 -10.99 14.48 28.53
C LEU A 688 -10.53 13.58 29.70
N SER A 689 -9.22 13.45 29.91
CA SER A 689 -8.64 12.93 31.15
C SER A 689 -7.30 13.65 31.39
N PRO A 690 -7.15 14.37 32.51
CA PRO A 690 -5.87 14.96 32.87
C PRO A 690 -4.90 13.84 33.29
N CYS A 691 -4.09 13.35 32.35
CA CYS A 691 -2.92 12.52 32.65
C CYS A 691 -1.68 13.41 32.78
N GLU A 692 -1.74 14.38 33.68
CA GLU A 692 -0.53 14.91 34.30
C GLU A 692 -0.16 13.89 35.39
N GLN A 693 0.79 12.97 35.13
CA GLN A 693 1.77 12.39 36.09
C GLN A 693 2.22 10.94 35.86
N THR A 694 1.81 10.21 34.81
CA THR A 694 2.42 8.90 34.49
C THR A 694 2.79 8.77 33.01
N GLY A 695 4.07 8.52 32.74
CA GLY A 695 4.66 8.52 31.41
C GLY A 695 4.07 7.49 30.45
N SER A 696 3.67 8.01 29.28
CA SER A 696 3.48 7.37 27.96
C SER A 696 2.94 5.94 27.91
N HIS A 697 1.63 5.84 27.72
CA HIS A 697 0.94 4.74 27.04
C HIS A 697 1.18 4.73 25.51
N ASN A 698 2.37 5.18 25.07
CA ASN A 698 2.72 5.23 23.66
C ASN A 698 3.63 4.05 23.32
N VAL A 699 3.28 3.33 22.26
CA VAL A 699 4.11 2.26 21.69
C VAL A 699 5.46 2.74 21.14
N HIS A 700 5.63 4.05 20.92
CA HIS A 700 6.87 4.66 20.40
C HIS A 700 7.22 5.98 21.11
N LEU A 701 8.49 6.39 21.01
CA LEU A 701 8.96 7.71 21.43
C LEU A 701 8.37 8.78 20.50
N CYS A 702 7.87 9.86 21.10
CA CYS A 702 7.53 11.08 20.38
C CYS A 702 8.76 12.01 20.27
N TRP A 703 8.63 13.07 19.48
CA TRP A 703 9.66 14.09 19.26
C TRP A 703 10.43 14.51 20.52
N ASP A 704 9.74 14.97 21.56
CA ASP A 704 10.42 15.47 22.77
C ASP A 704 11.14 14.34 23.53
N GLN A 705 10.50 13.18 23.64
CA GLN A 705 11.10 12.00 24.27
C GLN A 705 12.32 11.49 23.50
N THR A 706 12.26 11.51 22.17
CA THR A 706 13.38 11.15 21.29
C THR A 706 14.53 12.12 21.50
N LEU A 707 14.29 13.44 21.50
CA LEU A 707 15.35 14.43 21.71
C LEU A 707 15.96 14.36 23.11
N ASP A 708 15.16 14.09 24.14
CA ASP A 708 15.65 13.85 25.49
C ASP A 708 16.49 12.55 25.58
N ALA A 709 16.10 11.50 24.87
CA ALA A 709 16.91 10.29 24.74
C ALA A 709 18.24 10.57 24.04
N VAL A 710 18.24 11.32 22.93
CA VAL A 710 19.46 11.73 22.22
C VAL A 710 20.39 12.52 23.13
N LYS A 711 19.87 13.44 23.95
CA LYS A 711 20.69 14.18 24.95
C LYS A 711 21.34 13.27 25.97
N ARG A 712 20.58 12.33 26.55
CA ARG A 712 21.08 11.39 27.57
C ARG A 712 22.12 10.42 27.00
N ILE A 713 21.88 9.91 25.79
CA ILE A 713 22.80 9.00 25.10
C ILE A 713 24.05 9.75 24.62
N CYS A 714 23.89 11.00 24.17
CA CYS A 714 24.94 11.90 23.70
C CYS A 714 25.81 11.32 22.56
N PRO A 715 25.21 10.87 21.44
CA PRO A 715 25.97 10.40 20.27
C PRO A 715 26.71 11.57 19.58
N LYS A 716 27.65 11.28 18.67
CA LYS A 716 28.24 12.32 17.80
C LYS A 716 27.24 12.84 16.77
N ARG A 717 26.44 11.93 16.21
CA ARG A 717 25.36 12.21 15.26
C ARG A 717 24.15 11.32 15.53
N ALA A 718 22.94 11.84 15.32
CA ALA A 718 21.71 11.05 15.34
C ALA A 718 20.90 11.25 14.04
N LEU A 719 20.33 10.17 13.54
CA LEU A 719 19.40 10.16 12.41
C LEU A 719 18.06 9.59 12.88
N LEU A 720 17.00 10.39 12.75
CA LEU A 720 15.66 10.01 13.20
C LEU A 720 14.90 9.29 12.09
N ILE A 721 14.18 8.23 12.46
CA ILE A 721 13.39 7.35 11.58
C ILE A 721 12.00 7.09 12.21
N GLY A 722 11.16 6.30 11.54
CA GLY A 722 9.82 5.92 12.02
C GLY A 722 8.78 7.03 11.89
N MET A 723 9.07 8.09 11.14
CA MET A 723 8.27 9.31 11.17
C MET A 723 6.91 9.17 10.46
N THR A 724 5.86 9.68 11.10
CA THR A 724 4.54 9.83 10.47
C THR A 724 4.46 11.04 9.54
N HIS A 725 3.32 11.17 8.87
CA HIS A 725 2.94 12.33 8.07
C HIS A 725 2.69 13.64 8.86
N GLU A 726 2.89 13.64 10.18
CA GLU A 726 2.90 14.87 10.99
C GLU A 726 4.22 15.64 10.86
N MET A 727 5.31 14.96 10.45
CA MET A 727 6.62 15.55 10.29
C MET A 727 6.92 15.86 8.83
N ASP A 728 7.22 17.12 8.55
CA ASP A 728 7.71 17.60 7.27
C ASP A 728 9.23 17.59 7.26
N HIS A 729 9.82 16.90 6.28
CA HIS A 729 11.26 16.66 6.27
C HIS A 729 12.09 17.94 6.21
N HIS A 730 11.63 18.98 5.53
CA HIS A 730 12.38 20.24 5.42
C HIS A 730 12.22 21.09 6.67
N LYS A 731 10.97 21.37 7.07
CA LYS A 731 10.67 22.25 8.21
C LYS A 731 11.19 21.69 9.52
N ASP A 732 11.04 20.39 9.74
CA ASP A 732 11.48 19.78 10.98
C ASP A 732 13.01 19.64 11.04
N ASN A 733 13.70 19.48 9.89
CA ASN A 733 15.17 19.56 9.87
C ASN A 733 15.70 20.97 10.16
N GLU A 734 15.03 22.04 9.74
CA GLU A 734 15.39 23.40 10.16
C GLU A 734 15.32 23.54 11.70
N THR A 735 14.26 22.98 12.29
CA THR A 735 14.10 22.95 13.76
C THR A 735 15.19 22.13 14.44
N LEU A 736 15.55 20.97 13.87
CA LEU A 736 16.63 20.13 14.39
C LEU A 736 17.99 20.81 14.24
N GLU A 737 18.26 21.56 13.17
CA GLU A 737 19.50 22.29 13.00
C GLU A 737 19.71 23.34 14.10
N GLU A 738 18.65 24.07 14.46
CA GLU A 738 18.67 25.00 15.59
C GLU A 738 18.91 24.28 16.92
N TRP A 739 18.22 23.16 17.12
CA TRP A 739 18.40 22.32 18.30
C TRP A 739 19.85 21.78 18.39
N SER A 740 20.39 21.29 17.29
CA SER A 740 21.75 20.75 17.19
C SER A 740 22.81 21.79 17.50
N ARG A 741 22.65 23.02 17.01
CA ARG A 741 23.54 24.14 17.35
C ARG A 741 23.53 24.47 18.84
N ARG A 742 22.37 24.36 19.50
CA ARG A 742 22.22 24.62 20.93
C ARG A 742 22.81 23.51 21.80
N GLU A 743 22.56 22.25 21.46
CA GLU A 743 22.93 21.10 22.29
C GLU A 743 24.31 20.52 21.94
N GLY A 744 24.87 20.89 20.78
CA GLY A 744 26.17 20.39 20.33
C GLY A 744 26.15 18.94 19.83
N ILE A 745 24.98 18.43 19.43
CA ILE A 745 24.79 17.08 18.87
C ILE A 745 24.13 17.25 17.50
N ASP A 746 24.75 16.71 16.44
CA ASP A 746 24.18 16.74 15.08
C ASP A 746 22.98 15.78 14.99
N VAL A 747 21.78 16.30 14.73
CA VAL A 747 20.52 15.54 14.66
C VAL A 747 19.78 15.94 13.41
N GLN A 748 19.29 14.94 12.68
CA GLN A 748 18.61 15.13 11.40
C GLN A 748 17.53 14.06 11.22
N LEU A 749 16.49 14.38 10.48
CA LEU A 749 15.58 13.38 9.93
C LEU A 749 16.28 12.61 8.81
N ALA A 750 16.20 11.28 8.85
CA ALA A 750 16.57 10.46 7.70
C ALA A 750 15.54 10.59 6.57
N ARG A 751 15.91 10.13 5.37
CA ARG A 751 15.00 9.97 4.23
C ARG A 751 15.32 8.69 3.49
N ASP A 752 14.33 8.18 2.77
CA ASP A 752 14.52 7.04 1.87
C ASP A 752 15.58 7.36 0.81
N GLY A 753 16.43 6.37 0.51
CA GLY A 753 17.57 6.51 -0.39
C GLY A 753 18.77 7.26 0.21
N LEU A 754 18.70 7.77 1.44
CA LEU A 754 19.86 8.35 2.13
C LEU A 754 20.96 7.28 2.25
N ARG A 755 22.17 7.62 1.81
CA ARG A 755 23.37 6.80 1.99
C ARG A 755 24.37 7.52 2.89
N VAL A 756 24.81 6.85 3.95
CA VAL A 756 25.81 7.34 4.90
C VAL A 756 27.04 6.45 4.83
N TYR A 757 28.17 6.99 4.37
CA TYR A 757 29.45 6.28 4.40
C TYR A 757 30.03 6.29 5.81
N ILE A 758 30.46 5.12 6.29
CA ILE A 758 30.94 4.94 7.65
C ILE A 758 31.95 3.79 7.70
N ASP A 759 33.00 3.92 8.49
CA ASP A 759 34.03 2.89 8.67
C ASP A 759 33.63 2.00 9.86
N LEU A 760 33.00 0.86 9.57
CA LEU A 760 32.44 -0.06 10.57
C LEU A 760 33.52 -0.92 11.24
#